data_AF-A0A2W4QB14-F1
#
_entry.id   AF-A0A2W4QB14-F1
#
_cell.length_a   1.000
_cell.length_b   1.000
_cell.length_c   1.000
_cell.angle_alpha   90.00
_cell.angle_beta   90.00
_cell.angle_gamma   90.00
#
_symmetry.space_group_name_H-M   'P 1'
#
loop_
_entity.id
_entity.type
_entity.pdbx_description
1 polymer ?
#
loop_
_entity_poly.entity_id
_entity_poly.type
_entity_poly.pdbx_seq_one_letter_code
_entity_poly.pdbx_strand_id
1 'polypeptide(L)'
;MDIESTLGLSSENHAGDGGLGLREHQRHLHINLLLAAEGQPVCESVDTGHFIATTRDLLDSYREKSHRLVEYLCPSDQRIQAFLDRYLNDLETRPIPRLPSSSLALHRHGLARELSLPPKQHYHESKYLKSYKVTQGVLHNPLNDRRTTEGSFHIAEGGFPIPGDKKAVPKAVFAKLLQSALNPPRDMLCLPFTHGQEKEAEMFVSLLIRPVVCPEVPGFLSLKSMEIRFFAPGSLVSNLDFVESIFGNAGNPYLPTNDAGLDTEHWSGHTGCVILAPHLIDLTKKELGLPHASEATERQKTDGMCWSDAAERYNNGLPFKITARDASGVIFTVLADNYFGYCKKEVKTQISFAANLFGLAEEEHAGGALTFPRHNHGEEFGADSRFHDTGYSLAEAVGRFGDALEWKPEGYAVDRRYPQLIYVQENVRIDLPKQTVSWEWEGQHHSLHLEPDKVYMHPTGYKVFMQKFKAGPSWRLIGTDAEGTFCHKPCTVSGGGKSEISKSIESAILFMPFFVADLEEDLDRVDAIFKRDYADRVHPELREPDHKSRSVLTPKRSLGSVIKLLTPSRDYTPEYNAWLQSIPNRIKSLVFLIKRFYRTDWGDDWRSHFCVDYINGHPAHELKLVDRRLVASNLRVGFETNGAWRVFKLRQDFIPAEKAQMEDDITASILVPSERLAYLNKKLERPVVKLTHNCEYRLFQRPDEAVHRGMDPQTESDLSLP
;
A
#
# COMPACT_ATOMS: atom_id res chain seq x y z
N MET A 1 4.73 11.49 16.36
CA MET A 1 5.58 11.91 15.22
C MET A 1 4.69 12.70 14.27
N ASP A 2 5.14 13.86 13.79
CA ASP A 2 4.38 14.63 12.80
C ASP A 2 4.57 14.01 11.41
N ILE A 3 3.56 13.27 10.95
CA ILE A 3 3.58 12.53 9.68
C ILE A 3 3.84 13.46 8.49
N GLU A 4 3.35 14.70 8.54
CA GLU A 4 3.55 15.65 7.44
C GLU A 4 5.03 16.02 7.29
N SER A 5 5.72 16.34 8.39
CA SER A 5 7.16 16.63 8.35
C SER A 5 7.99 15.40 7.97
N THR A 6 7.63 14.23 8.51
CA THR A 6 8.36 12.96 8.33
C THR A 6 8.34 12.47 6.88
N LEU A 7 7.25 12.76 6.15
CA LEU A 7 7.06 12.35 4.75
C LEU A 7 7.22 13.50 3.75
N GLY A 8 7.50 14.71 4.23
CA GLY A 8 7.54 15.90 3.39
C GLY A 8 6.20 16.23 2.75
N LEU A 9 5.08 16.08 3.47
CA LEU A 9 3.72 16.40 3.02
C LEU A 9 3.19 17.74 3.57
N SER A 10 3.97 18.50 4.34
CA SER A 10 3.53 19.76 4.92
C SER A 10 3.01 20.75 3.86
N SER A 11 2.02 21.58 4.22
CA SER A 11 1.41 22.58 3.32
C SER A 11 2.41 23.54 2.65
N GLU A 12 3.59 23.73 3.25
CA GLU A 12 4.73 24.43 2.64
C GLU A 12 5.24 23.77 1.34
N ASN A 13 4.93 22.48 1.09
CA ASN A 13 5.27 21.73 -0.12
C ASN A 13 4.24 21.85 -1.26
N HIS A 14 3.06 22.44 -1.06
CA HIS A 14 1.99 22.52 -2.07
C HIS A 14 1.84 23.86 -2.84
N ALA A 15 2.79 24.78 -2.75
CA ALA A 15 2.76 26.01 -3.56
C ALA A 15 3.13 25.76 -5.03
N GLY A 16 2.42 26.42 -5.97
CA GLY A 16 2.57 26.27 -7.43
C GLY A 16 3.95 26.64 -8.01
N ASP A 17 4.10 26.52 -9.34
CA ASP A 17 5.39 26.52 -10.08
C ASP A 17 6.43 27.59 -9.68
N GLY A 18 6.00 28.80 -9.31
CA GLY A 18 6.90 29.87 -8.86
C GLY A 18 7.59 29.63 -7.49
N GLY A 19 7.06 28.72 -6.66
CA GLY A 19 7.59 28.41 -5.32
C GLY A 19 8.54 27.21 -5.26
N LEU A 20 8.60 26.37 -6.31
CA LEU A 20 9.48 25.18 -6.36
C LEU A 20 10.96 25.58 -6.38
N GLY A 21 11.36 26.51 -7.25
CA GLY A 21 12.76 26.95 -7.38
C GLY A 21 13.29 27.66 -6.12
N LEU A 22 12.43 28.41 -5.41
CA LEU A 22 12.81 29.08 -4.16
C LEU A 22 13.05 28.08 -3.02
N ARG A 23 12.26 27.00 -2.96
CA ARG A 23 12.41 25.92 -1.97
C ARG A 23 13.61 25.04 -2.24
N GLU A 24 13.83 24.66 -3.51
CA GLU A 24 15.04 23.95 -3.95
C GLU A 24 16.29 24.76 -3.53
N HIS A 25 16.29 26.06 -3.83
CA HIS A 25 17.37 26.95 -3.42
C HIS A 25 17.57 27.01 -1.89
N GLN A 26 16.48 27.13 -1.10
CA GLN A 26 16.57 27.09 0.37
C GLN A 26 17.17 25.77 0.89
N ARG A 27 16.80 24.63 0.29
CA ARG A 27 17.40 23.34 0.63
C ARG A 27 18.89 23.29 0.27
N HIS A 28 19.28 23.83 -0.88
CA HIS A 28 20.69 23.90 -1.28
C HIS A 28 21.51 24.78 -0.35
N LEU A 29 20.98 25.93 0.08
CA LEU A 29 21.59 26.79 1.11
C LEU A 29 21.75 26.05 2.44
N HIS A 30 20.72 25.31 2.85
CA HIS A 30 20.73 24.50 4.06
C HIS A 30 21.80 23.40 3.97
N ILE A 31 21.91 22.70 2.83
CA ILE A 31 22.96 21.70 2.61
C ILE A 31 24.35 22.32 2.72
N ASN A 32 24.59 23.46 2.07
CA ASN A 32 25.87 24.18 2.19
C ASN A 32 26.20 24.57 3.63
N LEU A 33 25.19 24.97 4.41
CA LEU A 33 25.37 25.26 5.85
C LEU A 33 25.83 24.01 6.62
N LEU A 34 25.22 22.85 6.35
CA LEU A 34 25.59 21.60 7.00
C LEU A 34 27.00 21.13 6.60
N LEU A 35 27.33 21.21 5.31
CA LEU A 35 28.68 20.87 4.83
C LEU A 35 29.73 21.76 5.49
N ALA A 36 29.49 23.07 5.56
CA ALA A 36 30.37 24.01 6.24
C ALA A 36 30.51 23.70 7.74
N ALA A 37 29.42 23.35 8.43
CA ALA A 37 29.42 22.99 9.86
C ALA A 37 30.23 21.71 10.14
N GLU A 38 30.20 20.74 9.21
CA GLU A 38 31.02 19.52 9.26
C GLU A 38 32.46 19.73 8.73
N GLY A 39 32.80 20.96 8.34
CA GLY A 39 34.13 21.31 7.84
C GLY A 39 34.44 20.78 6.44
N GLN A 40 33.42 20.39 5.68
CA GLN A 40 33.49 19.94 4.30
C GLN A 40 33.37 21.13 3.33
N PRO A 41 33.89 21.02 2.09
CA PRO A 41 33.71 22.06 1.09
C PRO A 41 32.23 22.24 0.74
N VAL A 42 31.79 23.50 0.63
CA VAL A 42 30.44 23.86 0.18
C VAL A 42 30.34 23.73 -1.34
N CYS A 43 29.14 23.56 -1.87
CA CYS A 43 28.91 23.56 -3.31
C CYS A 43 29.00 24.98 -3.88
N GLU A 44 29.96 25.19 -4.78
CA GLU A 44 30.27 26.49 -5.39
C GLU A 44 29.19 26.97 -6.38
N SER A 45 28.43 26.03 -6.95
CA SER A 45 27.40 26.34 -7.96
C SER A 45 26.11 26.91 -7.36
N VAL A 46 25.94 26.79 -6.04
CA VAL A 46 24.80 27.33 -5.28
C VAL A 46 25.12 28.78 -4.92
N ASP A 47 24.24 29.70 -5.32
CA ASP A 47 24.37 31.10 -4.91
C ASP A 47 24.10 31.21 -3.40
N THR A 48 25.14 31.46 -2.61
CA THR A 48 25.00 31.65 -1.17
C THR A 48 24.88 33.12 -0.77
N GLY A 49 24.92 34.04 -1.74
CA GLY A 49 24.99 35.48 -1.49
C GLY A 49 26.07 35.82 -0.44
N HIS A 50 25.66 36.54 0.60
CA HIS A 50 26.49 36.80 1.78
C HIS A 50 26.18 35.87 2.96
N PHE A 51 25.27 34.90 2.80
CA PHE A 51 24.73 34.12 3.92
C PHE A 51 25.81 33.30 4.63
N ILE A 52 26.55 32.47 3.89
CA ILE A 52 27.64 31.65 4.44
C ILE A 52 28.81 32.54 4.93
N ALA A 53 29.08 33.65 4.25
CA ALA A 53 30.10 34.60 4.69
C ALA A 53 29.75 35.26 6.03
N THR A 54 28.47 35.60 6.24
CA THR A 54 27.97 36.23 7.47
C THR A 54 27.88 35.25 8.64
N THR A 55 27.67 33.97 8.37
CA THR A 55 27.59 32.92 9.40
C THR A 55 28.93 32.22 9.68
N ARG A 56 30.00 32.57 8.95
CA ARG A 56 31.30 31.88 9.02
C ARG A 56 31.89 31.83 10.43
N ASP A 57 31.97 32.96 11.13
CA ASP A 57 32.52 33.00 12.49
C ASP A 57 31.74 32.11 13.48
N LEU A 58 30.41 32.02 13.29
CA LEU A 58 29.55 31.15 14.10
C LEU A 58 29.79 29.67 13.78
N LEU A 59 29.92 29.33 12.49
CA LEU A 59 30.21 27.97 12.04
C LEU A 59 31.61 27.51 12.46
N ASP A 60 32.61 28.39 12.35
CA ASP A 60 33.98 28.12 12.79
C ASP A 60 34.02 27.93 14.32
N SER A 61 33.31 28.77 15.08
CA SER A 61 33.16 28.58 16.53
C SER A 61 32.44 27.27 16.89
N TYR A 62 31.38 26.92 16.15
CA TYR A 62 30.68 25.65 16.32
C TYR A 62 31.62 24.47 16.04
N ARG A 63 32.38 24.53 14.95
CA ARG A 63 33.33 23.50 14.55
C ARG A 63 34.42 23.30 15.61
N GLU A 64 35.02 24.36 16.13
CA GLU A 64 36.04 24.27 17.19
C GLU A 64 35.48 23.69 18.50
N LYS A 65 34.19 23.92 18.80
CA LYS A 65 33.50 23.28 19.93
C LYS A 65 33.22 21.80 19.63
N SER A 66 32.77 21.47 18.43
CA SER A 66 32.51 20.10 17.99
C SER A 66 33.80 19.26 17.95
N HIS A 67 34.94 19.86 17.60
CA HIS A 67 36.25 19.20 17.68
C HIS A 67 36.64 18.78 19.11
N ARG A 68 36.06 19.39 20.15
CA ARG A 68 36.24 18.93 21.55
C ARG A 68 35.31 17.76 21.93
N LEU A 69 34.32 17.46 21.09
CA LEU A 69 33.31 16.42 21.28
C LEU A 69 33.48 15.25 20.28
N VAL A 70 34.64 15.11 19.63
CA VAL A 70 34.90 14.16 18.52
C VAL A 70 34.57 12.70 18.85
N GLU A 71 34.60 12.33 20.13
CA GLU A 71 34.27 10.97 20.57
C GLU A 71 32.78 10.75 20.81
N TYR A 72 31.96 11.81 20.87
CA TYR A 72 30.55 11.69 21.19
C TYR A 72 29.76 11.13 20.00
N LEU A 73 29.18 9.95 20.20
CA LEU A 73 28.18 9.37 19.31
C LEU A 73 26.79 9.81 19.79
N CYS A 74 25.83 9.98 18.87
CA CYS A 74 24.43 10.19 19.29
C CYS A 74 23.89 8.95 20.04
N PRO A 75 22.83 9.05 20.87
CA PRO A 75 22.37 7.95 21.73
C PRO A 75 22.14 6.62 21.01
N SER A 76 21.55 6.65 19.81
CA SER A 76 21.36 5.44 18.99
C SER A 76 22.69 4.81 18.56
N ASP A 77 23.65 5.65 18.13
CA ASP A 77 24.97 5.19 17.69
C ASP A 77 25.79 4.68 18.88
N GLN A 78 25.61 5.25 20.08
CA GLN A 78 26.20 4.74 21.32
C GLN A 78 25.68 3.34 21.67
N ARG A 79 24.36 3.09 21.56
CA ARG A 79 23.77 1.75 21.77
C ARG A 79 24.36 0.74 20.79
N ILE A 80 24.53 1.12 19.53
CA ILE A 80 25.15 0.28 18.50
C ILE A 80 26.62 0.03 18.81
N GLN A 81 27.40 1.05 19.14
CA GLN A 81 28.81 0.91 19.45
C GLN A 81 29.03 0.07 20.71
N ALA A 82 28.22 0.24 21.75
CA ALA A 82 28.28 -0.58 22.96
C ALA A 82 27.99 -2.06 22.66
N PHE A 83 27.07 -2.35 21.74
CA PHE A 83 26.88 -3.70 21.22
C PHE A 83 28.13 -4.19 20.50
N LEU A 84 28.71 -3.45 19.56
CA LEU A 84 29.90 -3.86 18.82
C LEU A 84 31.11 -4.10 19.74
N ASP A 85 31.34 -3.21 20.70
CA ASP A 85 32.42 -3.28 21.66
C ASP A 85 32.30 -4.55 22.52
N ARG A 86 31.11 -4.82 23.05
CA ARG A 86 30.83 -6.05 23.81
C ARG A 86 30.93 -7.28 22.92
N TYR A 87 30.29 -7.23 21.75
CA TYR A 87 30.20 -8.33 20.82
C TYR A 87 31.60 -8.74 20.42
N LEU A 88 32.49 -7.83 20.00
CA LEU A 88 33.82 -8.16 19.48
C LEU A 88 34.94 -8.20 20.55
N ASN A 89 34.62 -8.08 21.84
CA ASN A 89 35.62 -7.89 22.90
C ASN A 89 36.60 -9.08 23.08
N ASP A 90 36.15 -10.29 22.77
CA ASP A 90 36.89 -11.55 22.87
C ASP A 90 37.90 -11.75 21.72
N LEU A 91 37.85 -10.91 20.69
CA LEU A 91 38.79 -10.96 19.58
C LEU A 91 40.09 -10.23 19.93
N GLU A 92 41.20 -10.77 19.43
CA GLU A 92 42.51 -10.09 19.47
C GLU A 92 42.56 -8.86 18.55
N THR A 93 41.58 -8.71 17.65
CA THR A 93 41.46 -7.60 16.72
C THR A 93 41.28 -6.28 17.47
N ARG A 94 42.34 -5.47 17.53
CA ARG A 94 42.34 -4.13 18.14
C ARG A 94 42.88 -3.08 17.16
N PRO A 95 42.31 -1.86 17.14
CA PRO A 95 41.12 -1.43 17.87
C PRO A 95 39.84 -2.06 17.29
N ILE A 96 38.78 -2.16 18.12
CA ILE A 96 37.45 -2.56 17.64
C ILE A 96 36.96 -1.48 16.65
N PRO A 97 36.39 -1.86 15.49
CA PRO A 97 35.88 -0.88 14.54
C PRO A 97 34.84 0.05 15.18
N ARG A 98 35.04 1.36 14.99
CA ARG A 98 34.17 2.40 15.55
C ARG A 98 33.29 3.01 14.46
N LEU A 99 32.02 3.23 14.77
CA LEU A 99 31.11 3.97 13.89
C LEU A 99 31.65 5.38 13.58
N PRO A 100 31.33 5.95 12.40
CA PRO A 100 31.78 7.30 12.05
C PRO A 100 31.18 8.33 13.01
N SER A 101 32.02 9.06 13.74
CA SER A 101 31.56 10.12 14.66
C SER A 101 31.20 11.44 13.96
N SER A 102 31.71 11.65 12.75
CA SER A 102 31.30 12.72 11.84
C SER A 102 30.67 12.09 10.59
N SER A 103 29.35 12.26 10.46
CA SER A 103 28.57 11.91 9.28
C SER A 103 27.53 13.01 9.07
N LEU A 104 27.16 13.27 7.82
CA LEU A 104 26.12 14.25 7.50
C LEU A 104 24.75 13.68 7.87
N ALA A 105 24.21 14.10 9.01
CA ALA A 105 22.91 13.65 9.48
C ALA A 105 21.76 14.30 8.67
N LEU A 106 21.05 13.47 7.92
CA LEU A 106 19.86 13.82 7.15
C LEU A 106 18.67 13.98 8.10
N HIS A 107 18.52 15.17 8.66
CA HIS A 107 17.55 15.46 9.72
C HIS A 107 16.23 16.06 9.21
N ARG A 108 16.07 16.21 7.90
CA ARG A 108 14.85 16.71 7.25
C ARG A 108 14.60 15.95 5.95
N HIS A 109 13.33 15.63 5.71
CA HIS A 109 12.89 14.96 4.50
C HIS A 109 13.29 15.74 3.24
N GLY A 110 13.88 15.04 2.28
CA GLY A 110 14.22 15.57 0.96
C GLY A 110 15.64 16.13 0.82
N LEU A 111 16.42 16.25 1.91
CA LEU A 111 17.84 16.60 1.81
C LEU A 111 18.62 15.52 1.07
N ALA A 112 18.28 14.25 1.30
CA ALA A 112 18.90 13.10 0.63
C ALA A 112 18.74 13.17 -0.90
N ARG A 113 17.56 13.59 -1.36
CA ARG A 113 17.24 13.73 -2.78
C ARG A 113 18.08 14.81 -3.44
N GLU A 114 18.14 15.99 -2.82
CA GLU A 114 18.96 17.11 -3.32
C GLU A 114 20.44 16.77 -3.32
N LEU A 115 20.93 16.02 -2.32
CA LEU A 115 22.32 15.56 -2.27
C LEU A 115 22.69 14.55 -3.36
N SER A 116 21.70 13.89 -3.96
CA SER A 116 21.90 12.79 -4.92
C SER A 116 22.33 13.26 -6.32
N LEU A 117 22.31 14.56 -6.59
CA LEU A 117 22.70 15.17 -7.87
C LEU A 117 23.46 16.49 -7.65
N PRO A 118 24.37 16.87 -8.55
CA PRO A 118 24.97 18.20 -8.55
C PRO A 118 23.90 19.27 -8.84
N PRO A 119 23.91 20.42 -8.14
CA PRO A 119 23.00 21.52 -8.45
C PRO A 119 23.16 21.96 -9.92
N LYS A 120 22.04 22.34 -10.54
CA LYS A 120 21.96 22.76 -11.96
C LYS A 120 22.31 21.68 -12.98
N GLN A 121 22.58 20.44 -12.57
CA GLN A 121 22.80 19.31 -13.47
C GLN A 121 21.63 18.33 -13.39
N HIS A 122 21.37 17.64 -14.51
CA HIS A 122 20.32 16.62 -14.60
C HIS A 122 20.87 15.19 -14.59
N TYR A 123 22.18 15.03 -14.41
CA TYR A 123 22.87 13.75 -14.52
C TYR A 123 24.09 13.69 -13.60
N HIS A 124 24.35 12.51 -13.05
CA HIS A 124 25.58 12.18 -12.34
C HIS A 124 25.88 10.68 -12.48
N GLU A 125 27.15 10.32 -12.56
CA GLU A 125 27.62 8.93 -12.62
C GLU A 125 28.79 8.72 -11.66
N SER A 126 28.72 7.62 -10.92
CA SER A 126 29.82 7.04 -10.15
C SER A 126 30.05 5.59 -10.57
N LYS A 127 31.07 4.93 -10.02
CA LYS A 127 31.32 3.48 -10.23
C LYS A 127 30.09 2.61 -9.92
N TYR A 128 29.23 3.05 -8.99
CA TYR A 128 28.15 2.23 -8.44
C TYR A 128 26.75 2.67 -8.88
N LEU A 129 26.59 3.89 -9.42
CA LEU A 129 25.27 4.48 -9.63
C LEU A 129 25.25 5.51 -10.76
N LYS A 130 24.20 5.46 -11.57
CA LYS A 130 23.82 6.50 -12.53
C LYS A 130 22.53 7.17 -12.07
N SER A 131 22.55 8.48 -11.89
CA SER A 131 21.43 9.27 -11.37
C SER A 131 20.99 10.31 -12.39
N TYR A 132 19.68 10.53 -12.53
CA TYR A 132 19.09 11.48 -13.45
C TYR A 132 17.97 12.27 -12.77
N LYS A 133 17.88 13.57 -13.05
CA LYS A 133 16.68 14.39 -12.78
C LYS A 133 15.79 14.28 -14.02
N VAL A 134 14.60 13.73 -13.86
CA VAL A 134 13.60 13.55 -14.92
C VAL A 134 12.38 14.42 -14.60
N THR A 135 11.47 14.60 -15.57
CA THR A 135 10.27 15.43 -15.37
C THR A 135 9.39 14.94 -14.21
N GLN A 136 9.38 13.62 -14.01
CA GLN A 136 8.62 12.90 -12.98
C GLN A 136 9.31 12.87 -11.60
N GLY A 137 10.52 13.43 -11.46
CA GLY A 137 11.30 13.32 -10.22
C GLY A 137 12.74 12.86 -10.46
N VAL A 138 13.17 11.78 -9.79
CA VAL A 138 14.54 11.25 -9.87
C VAL A 138 14.56 9.79 -10.32
N LEU A 139 15.53 9.46 -11.18
CA LEU A 139 15.79 8.11 -11.66
C LEU A 139 17.20 7.68 -11.26
N HIS A 140 17.30 6.52 -10.63
CA HIS A 140 18.56 5.96 -10.17
C HIS A 140 18.75 4.54 -10.70
N ASN A 141 19.80 4.34 -11.49
CA ASN A 141 20.18 3.05 -12.06
C ASN A 141 21.47 2.55 -11.37
N PRO A 142 21.36 1.69 -10.35
CA PRO A 142 22.53 1.10 -9.68
C PRO A 142 23.26 0.13 -10.59
N LEU A 143 24.49 -0.25 -10.22
CA LEU A 143 25.32 -1.19 -10.97
C LEU A 143 24.62 -2.55 -11.17
N ASN A 144 23.99 -3.07 -10.11
CA ASN A 144 23.15 -4.26 -10.17
C ASN A 144 21.67 -3.85 -10.23
N ASP A 145 20.94 -4.32 -11.24
CA ASP A 145 19.54 -3.95 -11.50
C ASP A 145 18.52 -4.78 -10.70
N ARG A 146 18.98 -5.81 -10.00
CA ARG A 146 18.13 -6.75 -9.25
C ARG A 146 18.81 -7.34 -8.03
N ARG A 147 17.97 -7.88 -7.14
CA ARG A 147 18.40 -8.58 -5.93
C ARG A 147 18.70 -10.05 -6.19
N THR A 148 19.76 -10.56 -5.58
CA THR A 148 20.07 -11.99 -5.49
C THR A 148 19.68 -12.52 -4.11
N THR A 149 19.08 -13.70 -4.04
CA THR A 149 18.73 -14.36 -2.76
C THR A 149 19.66 -15.51 -2.42
N GLU A 150 20.02 -16.31 -3.43
CA GLU A 150 20.86 -17.49 -3.24
C GLU A 150 22.24 -17.12 -2.68
N GLY A 151 22.59 -17.70 -1.53
CA GLY A 151 23.90 -17.50 -0.91
C GLY A 151 24.21 -16.07 -0.46
N SER A 152 23.23 -15.16 -0.43
CA SER A 152 23.43 -13.73 -0.17
C SER A 152 23.32 -13.32 1.31
N PHE A 153 22.73 -14.17 2.17
CA PHE A 153 22.48 -13.82 3.58
C PHE A 153 23.45 -14.57 4.50
N HIS A 154 24.39 -13.81 5.05
CA HIS A 154 25.42 -14.27 5.97
C HIS A 154 25.11 -13.80 7.40
N ILE A 155 25.51 -14.60 8.39
CA ILE A 155 25.31 -14.28 9.80
C ILE A 155 26.60 -14.51 10.56
N ALA A 156 27.01 -13.52 11.34
CA ALA A 156 28.18 -13.62 12.21
C ALA A 156 27.91 -14.55 13.41
N GLU A 157 28.90 -15.36 13.73
CA GLU A 157 28.95 -16.18 14.94
C GLU A 157 29.09 -15.33 16.22
N GLY A 158 28.71 -15.91 17.37
CA GLY A 158 28.83 -15.26 18.69
C GLY A 158 27.58 -14.56 19.18
N GLY A 159 26.47 -14.64 18.44
CA GLY A 159 25.15 -14.14 18.84
C GLY A 159 24.10 -15.25 18.94
N PHE A 160 22.87 -14.96 18.52
CA PHE A 160 21.82 -15.98 18.42
C PHE A 160 22.21 -17.12 17.46
N PRO A 161 21.63 -18.33 17.64
CA PRO A 161 21.83 -19.46 16.74
C PRO A 161 21.66 -19.07 15.26
N ILE A 162 22.50 -19.64 14.40
CA ILE A 162 22.49 -19.38 12.96
C ILE A 162 21.55 -20.39 12.29
N PRO A 163 20.51 -19.95 11.57
CA PRO A 163 19.64 -20.86 10.82
C PRO A 163 20.42 -21.69 9.80
N GLY A 164 19.99 -22.95 9.59
CA GLY A 164 20.70 -23.89 8.72
C GLY A 164 20.80 -23.47 7.26
N ASP A 165 19.91 -22.60 6.79
CA ASP A 165 19.88 -22.10 5.42
C ASP A 165 20.71 -20.82 5.20
N LYS A 166 21.40 -20.32 6.24
CA LYS A 166 22.26 -19.12 6.18
C LYS A 166 23.73 -19.49 6.24
N LYS A 167 24.60 -18.67 5.66
CA LYS A 167 26.05 -18.87 5.76
C LYS A 167 26.56 -18.37 7.11
N ALA A 168 27.24 -19.24 7.86
CA ALA A 168 27.85 -18.93 9.14
C ALA A 168 29.23 -18.28 8.94
N VAL A 169 29.43 -17.09 9.48
CA VAL A 169 30.67 -16.33 9.30
C VAL A 169 31.41 -16.21 10.63
N PRO A 170 32.70 -16.61 10.68
CA PRO A 170 33.50 -16.43 11.87
C PRO A 170 33.53 -14.97 12.32
N LYS A 171 33.45 -14.77 13.63
CA LYS A 171 33.38 -13.44 14.24
C LYS A 171 34.56 -12.52 13.86
N ALA A 172 35.76 -13.09 13.74
CA ALA A 172 36.95 -12.36 13.29
C ALA A 172 36.85 -11.87 11.83
N VAL A 173 36.20 -12.65 10.97
CA VAL A 173 35.95 -12.27 9.57
C VAL A 173 34.91 -11.13 9.51
N PHE A 174 33.84 -11.20 10.31
CA PHE A 174 32.89 -10.11 10.45
C PHE A 174 33.57 -8.81 10.91
N ALA A 175 34.46 -8.87 11.91
CA ALA A 175 35.19 -7.69 12.39
C ALA A 175 36.03 -7.04 11.27
N LYS A 176 36.72 -7.82 10.43
CA LYS A 176 37.49 -7.31 9.28
C LYS A 176 36.61 -6.75 8.16
N LEU A 177 35.47 -7.39 7.89
CA LEU A 177 34.47 -6.88 6.94
C LEU A 177 33.92 -5.54 7.43
N LEU A 178 33.57 -5.42 8.71
CA LEU A 178 33.12 -4.18 9.33
C LEU A 178 34.20 -3.09 9.28
N GLN A 179 35.45 -3.44 9.60
CA GLN A 179 36.58 -2.52 9.48
C GLN A 179 36.70 -1.98 8.05
N SER A 180 36.60 -2.85 7.05
CA SER A 180 36.65 -2.44 5.64
C SER A 180 35.42 -1.63 5.22
N ALA A 181 34.24 -1.94 5.75
CA ALA A 181 33.00 -1.22 5.47
C ALA A 181 33.05 0.25 5.95
N LEU A 182 33.72 0.48 7.08
CA LEU A 182 33.91 1.80 7.68
C LEU A 182 35.06 2.60 7.05
N ASN A 183 35.85 1.98 6.16
CA ASN A 183 36.95 2.62 5.44
C ASN A 183 36.76 2.46 3.92
N PRO A 184 35.68 3.03 3.34
CA PRO A 184 35.44 2.95 1.91
C PRO A 184 36.49 3.75 1.11
N PRO A 185 36.69 3.43 -0.17
CA PRO A 185 37.49 4.25 -1.09
C PRO A 185 37.02 5.71 -1.14
N ARG A 186 37.96 6.65 -1.37
CA ARG A 186 37.67 8.10 -1.36
C ARG A 186 36.61 8.51 -2.39
N ASP A 187 36.67 7.94 -3.59
CA ASP A 187 35.69 8.19 -4.66
C ASP A 187 34.27 7.79 -4.25
N MET A 188 34.14 6.81 -3.35
CA MET A 188 32.85 6.39 -2.81
C MET A 188 32.30 7.38 -1.77
N LEU A 189 33.17 8.12 -1.07
CA LEU A 189 32.80 9.15 -0.10
C LEU A 189 32.37 10.46 -0.76
N CYS A 190 32.74 10.70 -2.02
CA CYS A 190 32.37 11.91 -2.75
C CYS A 190 30.86 12.10 -2.83
N LEU A 191 30.36 13.25 -2.36
CA LEU A 191 28.97 13.65 -2.47
C LEU A 191 28.65 14.14 -3.90
N PRO A 192 27.60 13.62 -4.55
CA PRO A 192 27.18 14.10 -5.88
C PRO A 192 26.91 15.60 -5.92
N PHE A 193 26.41 16.16 -4.82
CA PHE A 193 26.09 17.58 -4.68
C PHE A 193 27.26 18.54 -4.95
N THR A 194 28.48 18.14 -4.62
CA THR A 194 29.70 18.94 -4.83
C THR A 194 30.51 18.46 -6.02
N HIS A 195 29.96 17.58 -6.86
CA HIS A 195 30.72 16.95 -7.92
C HIS A 195 31.17 17.95 -9.00
N GLY A 196 32.40 17.79 -9.47
CA GLY A 196 32.98 18.59 -10.56
C GLY A 196 33.65 19.89 -10.13
N GLN A 197 33.69 20.20 -8.83
CA GLN A 197 34.46 21.32 -8.29
C GLN A 197 35.88 20.88 -7.87
N GLU A 198 36.81 21.81 -7.66
CA GLU A 198 38.22 21.50 -7.34
C GLU A 198 38.37 20.66 -6.05
N LYS A 199 37.51 20.93 -5.07
CA LYS A 199 37.46 20.20 -3.80
C LYS A 199 36.05 19.67 -3.55
N GLU A 200 35.82 18.39 -3.85
CA GLU A 200 34.55 17.72 -3.56
C GLU A 200 34.45 17.37 -2.07
N ALA A 201 33.22 17.32 -1.53
CA ALA A 201 32.97 16.89 -0.17
C ALA A 201 33.03 15.36 -0.08
N GLU A 202 33.82 14.85 0.85
CA GLU A 202 34.09 13.42 1.05
C GLU A 202 33.64 13.02 2.46
N MET A 203 32.49 12.36 2.60
CA MET A 203 31.99 11.94 3.91
C MET A 203 30.96 10.82 3.86
N PHE A 204 30.68 10.24 5.02
CA PHE A 204 29.48 9.44 5.23
C PHE A 204 28.24 10.33 5.38
N VAL A 205 27.11 9.86 4.89
CA VAL A 205 25.77 10.37 5.17
C VAL A 205 25.04 9.41 6.09
N SER A 206 24.17 9.92 6.97
CA SER A 206 23.39 9.06 7.87
C SER A 206 21.93 9.49 8.02
N LEU A 207 21.07 8.51 8.27
CA LEU A 207 19.62 8.69 8.43
C LEU A 207 19.13 7.94 9.67
N LEU A 208 18.24 8.56 10.44
CA LEU A 208 17.48 7.90 11.50
C LEU A 208 16.05 7.67 11.00
N ILE A 209 15.57 6.43 11.12
CA ILE A 209 14.17 6.06 10.87
C ILE A 209 13.58 5.35 12.08
N ARG A 210 12.25 5.42 12.25
CA ARG A 210 11.52 4.72 13.33
C ARG A 210 10.39 3.83 12.80
N PRO A 211 10.71 2.71 12.13
CA PRO A 211 9.69 1.84 11.58
C PRO A 211 8.85 1.18 12.68
N VAL A 212 7.58 0.98 12.37
CA VAL A 212 6.61 0.34 13.27
C VAL A 212 6.95 -1.14 13.43
N VAL A 213 6.90 -1.61 14.67
CA VAL A 213 7.11 -3.02 15.07
C VAL A 213 5.81 -3.62 15.59
N CYS A 214 5.01 -2.85 16.33
CA CYS A 214 3.71 -3.28 16.86
C CYS A 214 2.66 -2.18 16.62
N PRO A 215 1.51 -2.50 16.00
CA PRO A 215 0.44 -1.53 15.79
C PRO A 215 -0.12 -0.97 17.11
N GLU A 216 -0.71 0.22 17.03
CA GLU A 216 -1.52 0.75 18.14
C GLU A 216 -2.81 -0.07 18.29
N VAL A 217 -3.19 -0.30 19.55
CA VAL A 217 -4.50 -0.83 19.92
C VAL A 217 -5.09 0.13 20.97
N PRO A 218 -6.03 1.01 20.60
CA PRO A 218 -6.57 2.02 21.50
C PRO A 218 -7.08 1.43 22.82
N GLY A 219 -6.57 1.94 23.94
CA GLY A 219 -6.93 1.45 25.29
C GLY A 219 -6.25 0.14 25.72
N PHE A 220 -5.33 -0.40 24.90
CA PHE A 220 -4.58 -1.62 25.21
C PHE A 220 -3.08 -1.44 25.10
N LEU A 221 -2.57 -0.96 23.96
CA LEU A 221 -1.15 -0.80 23.71
C LEU A 221 -0.91 0.38 22.77
N SER A 222 -0.03 1.30 23.16
CA SER A 222 0.50 2.34 22.28
C SER A 222 1.32 1.73 21.15
N LEU A 223 1.36 2.40 20.00
CA LEU A 223 2.22 1.97 18.88
C LEU A 223 3.67 1.80 19.35
N LYS A 224 4.30 0.69 18.96
CA LYS A 224 5.73 0.46 19.22
C LYS A 224 6.51 0.50 17.91
N SER A 225 7.63 1.21 17.95
CA SER A 225 8.59 1.35 16.85
C SER A 225 9.98 0.96 17.34
N MET A 226 10.85 0.48 16.45
CA MET A 226 12.29 0.43 16.73
C MET A 226 12.96 1.67 16.14
N GLU A 227 14.22 1.92 16.48
CA GLU A 227 15.04 2.91 15.79
C GLU A 227 16.06 2.20 14.89
N ILE A 228 16.31 2.73 13.69
CA ILE A 228 17.35 2.21 12.79
C ILE A 228 18.23 3.36 12.30
N ARG A 229 19.54 3.15 12.39
CA ARG A 229 20.57 4.04 11.87
C ARG A 229 21.12 3.51 10.55
N PHE A 230 20.89 4.26 9.48
CA PHE A 230 21.47 3.99 8.17
C PHE A 230 22.72 4.84 7.97
N PHE A 231 23.80 4.22 7.49
CA PHE A 231 25.02 4.87 7.05
C PHE A 231 25.33 4.48 5.62
N ALA A 232 25.68 5.46 4.81
CA ALA A 232 26.19 5.23 3.47
C ALA A 232 27.32 6.19 3.14
N PRO A 233 28.30 5.77 2.33
CA PRO A 233 29.21 6.69 1.66
C PRO A 233 28.44 7.73 0.83
N GLY A 234 28.97 8.95 0.71
CA GLY A 234 28.30 10.07 0.05
C GLY A 234 27.77 9.77 -1.35
N SER A 235 28.51 8.99 -2.15
CA SER A 235 28.10 8.61 -3.51
C SER A 235 26.81 7.75 -3.56
N LEU A 236 26.39 7.18 -2.43
CA LEU A 236 25.23 6.31 -2.27
C LEU A 236 24.08 6.98 -1.49
N VAL A 237 24.08 8.30 -1.36
CA VAL A 237 23.04 9.06 -0.63
C VAL A 237 21.62 8.85 -1.18
N SER A 238 21.47 8.47 -2.45
CA SER A 238 20.18 8.10 -3.04
C SER A 238 19.52 6.93 -2.33
N ASN A 239 20.30 5.99 -1.78
CA ASN A 239 19.76 4.88 -1.00
C ASN A 239 19.09 5.37 0.29
N LEU A 240 19.55 6.50 0.85
CA LEU A 240 18.95 7.10 2.02
C LEU A 240 17.69 7.88 1.64
N ASP A 241 17.63 8.55 0.47
CA ASP A 241 16.38 9.11 -0.08
C ASP A 241 15.32 8.01 -0.25
N PHE A 242 15.72 6.86 -0.79
CA PHE A 242 14.84 5.70 -0.95
C PHE A 242 14.28 5.18 0.38
N VAL A 243 15.12 4.99 1.39
CA VAL A 243 14.70 4.51 2.72
C VAL A 243 13.83 5.56 3.44
N GLU A 244 14.24 6.83 3.40
CA GLU A 244 13.49 7.97 3.93
C GLU A 244 12.09 8.06 3.31
N SER A 245 12.01 7.89 1.99
CA SER A 245 10.76 7.93 1.23
C SER A 245 9.77 6.83 1.62
N ILE A 246 10.25 5.66 2.05
CA ILE A 246 9.41 4.51 2.41
C ILE A 246 9.05 4.53 3.89
N PHE A 247 9.99 4.85 4.77
CA PHE A 247 9.84 4.68 6.23
C PHE A 247 9.80 5.99 7.02
N GLY A 248 9.99 7.13 6.35
CA GLY A 248 9.97 8.46 6.94
C GLY A 248 11.30 8.89 7.58
N ASN A 249 11.47 10.21 7.74
CA ASN A 249 12.59 10.80 8.46
C ASN A 249 12.26 11.00 9.95
N ALA A 250 13.10 10.49 10.86
CA ALA A 250 12.93 10.62 12.31
C ALA A 250 13.76 11.75 12.94
N GLY A 251 14.30 12.66 12.13
CA GLY A 251 14.97 13.88 12.55
C GLY A 251 16.46 13.72 12.87
N ASN A 252 17.01 14.73 13.55
CA ASN A 252 18.40 14.74 13.98
C ASN A 252 18.60 13.81 15.20
N PRO A 253 19.41 12.73 15.10
CA PRO A 253 19.58 11.77 16.19
C PRO A 253 20.34 12.34 17.40
N TYR A 254 21.02 13.49 17.26
CA TYR A 254 21.72 14.15 18.37
C TYR A 254 20.77 14.93 19.29
N LEU A 255 19.51 15.13 18.89
CA LEU A 255 18.52 15.82 19.70
C LEU A 255 17.83 14.84 20.66
N PRO A 256 17.73 15.14 21.97
CA PRO A 256 17.02 14.29 22.92
C PRO A 256 15.57 13.99 22.54
N THR A 257 14.90 14.89 21.83
CA THR A 257 13.52 14.68 21.33
C THR A 257 13.41 13.50 20.35
N ASN A 258 14.53 13.08 19.75
CA ASN A 258 14.59 11.99 18.79
C ASN A 258 15.31 10.75 19.37
N ASP A 259 15.74 10.79 20.63
CA ASP A 259 16.31 9.61 21.31
C ASP A 259 15.18 8.66 21.72
N ALA A 260 15.10 7.50 21.05
CA ALA A 260 14.09 6.50 21.36
C ALA A 260 14.19 5.99 22.81
N GLY A 261 15.38 6.04 23.43
CA GLY A 261 15.59 5.66 24.82
C GLY A 261 14.87 6.54 25.84
N LEU A 262 14.50 7.77 25.47
CA LEU A 262 13.70 8.67 26.30
C LEU A 262 12.19 8.51 26.05
N ASP A 263 11.79 7.87 24.95
CA ASP A 263 10.41 7.58 24.56
C ASP A 263 10.08 6.10 24.84
N THR A 264 10.09 5.73 26.13
CA THR A 264 9.81 4.36 26.58
C THR A 264 8.39 3.89 26.22
N GLU A 265 7.48 4.82 25.96
CA GLU A 265 6.10 4.53 25.60
C GLU A 265 5.97 4.08 24.14
N HIS A 266 6.76 4.59 23.19
CA HIS A 266 6.62 4.19 21.78
C HIS A 266 7.85 3.48 21.20
N TRP A 267 8.90 3.30 21.98
CA TRP A 267 10.05 2.48 21.61
C TRP A 267 9.83 1.01 22.01
N SER A 268 10.20 0.09 21.11
CA SER A 268 10.14 -1.35 21.37
C SER A 268 11.32 -1.86 22.20
N GLY A 269 12.32 -1.01 22.48
CA GLY A 269 13.57 -1.39 23.17
C GLY A 269 14.67 -1.90 22.24
N HIS A 270 14.47 -1.86 20.91
CA HIS A 270 15.38 -2.43 19.92
C HIS A 270 16.04 -1.36 19.06
N THR A 271 17.32 -1.58 18.72
CA THR A 271 18.14 -0.67 17.90
C THR A 271 18.71 -1.41 16.69
N GLY A 272 18.57 -0.81 15.52
CA GLY A 272 19.08 -1.33 14.26
C GLY A 272 20.20 -0.48 13.67
N CYS A 273 21.12 -1.11 12.94
CA CYS A 273 22.12 -0.42 12.15
C CYS A 273 22.28 -1.06 10.76
N VAL A 274 22.42 -0.23 9.73
CA VAL A 274 22.70 -0.66 8.34
C VAL A 274 23.83 0.19 7.76
N ILE A 275 24.85 -0.46 7.22
CA ILE A 275 25.95 0.20 6.48
C ILE A 275 25.98 -0.30 5.04
N LEU A 276 25.99 0.62 4.07
CA LEU A 276 26.23 0.30 2.66
C LEU A 276 27.74 0.28 2.35
N ALA A 277 28.22 -0.82 1.80
CA ALA A 277 29.62 -1.04 1.49
C ALA A 277 29.82 -1.98 0.28
N PRO A 278 29.36 -1.60 -0.93
CA PRO A 278 29.48 -2.48 -2.11
C PRO A 278 30.92 -2.78 -2.54
N HIS A 279 31.93 -2.06 -2.05
CA HIS A 279 33.35 -2.39 -2.28
C HIS A 279 33.82 -3.67 -1.60
N LEU A 280 33.05 -4.23 -0.66
CA LEU A 280 33.45 -5.46 0.05
C LEU A 280 33.50 -6.71 -0.83
N ILE A 281 32.83 -6.70 -1.99
CA ILE A 281 32.90 -7.81 -2.95
C ILE A 281 34.30 -7.98 -3.56
N ASP A 282 35.12 -6.92 -3.49
CA ASP A 282 36.50 -6.94 -3.95
C ASP A 282 37.44 -7.61 -2.93
N LEU A 283 36.99 -7.97 -1.73
CA LEU A 283 37.86 -8.56 -0.72
C LEU A 283 38.11 -10.05 -0.97
N THR A 284 39.32 -10.55 -0.68
CA THR A 284 39.64 -11.99 -0.77
C THR A 284 39.23 -12.73 0.50
N LYS A 285 38.91 -14.02 0.39
CA LYS A 285 38.66 -14.88 1.56
C LYS A 285 39.88 -14.96 2.48
N LYS A 286 41.07 -14.99 1.88
CA LYS A 286 42.34 -15.12 2.61
C LYS A 286 42.67 -13.87 3.44
N GLU A 287 42.55 -12.67 2.89
CA GLU A 287 42.84 -11.44 3.66
C GLU A 287 41.85 -11.22 4.81
N LEU A 288 40.61 -11.68 4.63
CA LEU A 288 39.59 -11.74 5.67
C LEU A 288 39.90 -12.78 6.76
N GLY A 289 40.90 -13.64 6.56
CA GLY A 289 41.33 -14.65 7.54
C GLY A 289 40.46 -15.90 7.57
N LEU A 290 39.75 -16.21 6.48
CA LEU A 290 39.12 -17.52 6.36
C LEU A 290 40.18 -18.63 6.25
N PRO A 291 39.90 -19.85 6.73
CA PRO A 291 40.84 -20.95 6.67
C PRO A 291 41.04 -21.46 5.24
N HIS A 292 42.20 -22.07 4.99
CA HIS A 292 42.38 -22.88 3.79
C HIS A 292 41.44 -24.09 3.84
N ALA A 293 40.98 -24.59 2.69
CA ALA A 293 39.99 -25.66 2.61
C ALA A 293 40.41 -26.96 3.33
N SER A 294 41.71 -27.22 3.47
CA SER A 294 42.25 -28.36 4.24
C SER A 294 42.05 -28.24 5.75
N GLU A 295 41.87 -27.03 6.27
CA GLU A 295 41.70 -26.71 7.69
C GLU A 295 40.25 -26.33 8.03
N ALA A 296 39.40 -26.21 7.00
CA ALA A 296 38.01 -25.83 7.13
C ALA A 296 37.14 -27.00 7.62
N THR A 297 36.19 -26.69 8.49
CA THR A 297 35.11 -27.61 8.86
C THR A 297 34.20 -27.89 7.66
N GLU A 298 33.43 -28.98 7.72
CA GLU A 298 32.47 -29.31 6.65
C GLU A 298 31.43 -28.18 6.46
N ARG A 299 30.97 -27.56 7.54
CA ARG A 299 30.06 -26.39 7.46
C ARG A 299 30.71 -25.22 6.73
N GLN A 300 31.96 -24.90 7.04
CA GLN A 300 32.69 -23.82 6.35
C GLN A 300 32.86 -24.12 4.86
N LYS A 301 33.13 -25.37 4.48
CA LYS A 301 33.19 -25.77 3.07
C LYS A 301 31.84 -25.62 2.38
N THR A 302 30.76 -26.10 2.99
CA THR A 302 29.39 -25.96 2.46
C THR A 302 28.99 -24.50 2.27
N ASP A 303 29.31 -23.64 3.24
CA ASP A 303 28.96 -22.22 3.19
C ASP A 303 29.89 -21.39 2.28
N GLY A 304 30.98 -21.98 1.77
CA GLY A 304 32.02 -21.28 1.02
C GLY A 304 32.88 -20.35 1.88
N MET A 305 32.94 -20.62 3.19
CA MET A 305 33.72 -19.90 4.21
C MET A 305 35.12 -20.52 4.39
N CYS A 306 35.75 -20.85 3.28
CA CYS A 306 37.14 -21.28 3.15
C CYS A 306 37.65 -20.99 1.74
N TRP A 307 38.96 -21.03 1.54
CA TRP A 307 39.60 -20.83 0.24
C TRP A 307 40.54 -21.97 -0.11
N SER A 308 40.67 -22.27 -1.40
CA SER A 308 41.68 -23.18 -1.96
C SER A 308 42.74 -22.39 -2.73
N ASP A 309 42.32 -21.35 -3.44
CA ASP A 309 43.20 -20.34 -4.06
C ASP A 309 43.17 -19.04 -3.24
N ALA A 310 44.35 -18.48 -2.99
CA ALA A 310 44.53 -17.24 -2.25
C ALA A 310 43.84 -16.03 -2.91
N ALA A 311 43.60 -16.07 -4.22
CA ALA A 311 42.92 -15.03 -4.98
C ALA A 311 41.38 -15.10 -4.92
N GLU A 312 40.79 -16.14 -4.29
CA GLU A 312 39.35 -16.29 -4.21
C GLU A 312 38.70 -15.10 -3.50
N ARG A 313 37.78 -14.42 -4.19
CA ARG A 313 36.96 -13.34 -3.61
C ARG A 313 35.97 -13.90 -2.59
N TYR A 314 35.73 -13.12 -1.55
CA TYR A 314 34.68 -13.42 -0.58
C TYR A 314 33.33 -13.46 -1.29
N ASN A 315 32.53 -14.47 -0.96
CA ASN A 315 31.27 -14.78 -1.65
C ASN A 315 31.39 -14.85 -3.19
N ASN A 316 32.56 -15.24 -3.70
CA ASN A 316 32.85 -15.28 -5.14
C ASN A 316 32.70 -13.92 -5.84
N GLY A 317 32.86 -12.81 -5.11
CA GLY A 317 32.66 -11.46 -5.64
C GLY A 317 31.19 -11.10 -5.89
N LEU A 318 30.25 -11.90 -5.37
CA LEU A 318 28.82 -11.65 -5.51
C LEU A 318 28.28 -10.82 -4.32
N PRO A 319 27.23 -10.01 -4.56
CA PRO A 319 26.51 -9.30 -3.51
C PRO A 319 26.11 -10.18 -2.31
N PHE A 320 26.28 -9.64 -1.10
CA PHE A 320 25.85 -10.28 0.13
C PHE A 320 25.43 -9.24 1.17
N LYS A 321 24.76 -9.71 2.21
CA LYS A 321 24.62 -9.01 3.48
C LYS A 321 25.19 -9.86 4.60
N ILE A 322 25.80 -9.21 5.60
CA ILE A 322 26.29 -9.88 6.80
C ILE A 322 25.71 -9.21 8.05
N THR A 323 25.12 -10.04 8.92
CA THR A 323 24.37 -9.56 10.09
C THR A 323 24.97 -10.10 11.39
N ALA A 324 25.13 -9.23 12.39
CA ALA A 324 25.43 -9.56 13.78
C ALA A 324 24.26 -9.12 14.68
N ARG A 325 23.85 -9.97 15.61
CA ARG A 325 22.69 -9.75 16.50
C ARG A 325 22.71 -10.70 17.69
N ASP A 326 22.25 -10.23 18.85
CA ASP A 326 22.15 -11.01 20.08
C ASP A 326 20.94 -10.59 20.94
N ALA A 327 20.84 -11.17 22.14
CA ALA A 327 19.74 -10.94 23.08
C ALA A 327 19.70 -9.52 23.69
N SER A 328 20.66 -8.65 23.40
CA SER A 328 20.62 -7.26 23.87
C SER A 328 19.62 -6.38 23.11
N GLY A 329 19.01 -6.90 22.03
CA GLY A 329 18.06 -6.14 21.22
C GLY A 329 18.69 -5.23 20.17
N VAL A 330 19.99 -5.42 19.89
CA VAL A 330 20.70 -4.71 18.81
C VAL A 330 20.93 -5.65 17.62
N ILE A 331 20.60 -5.18 16.42
CA ILE A 331 20.88 -5.85 15.15
C ILE A 331 21.70 -4.94 14.24
N PHE A 332 22.77 -5.47 13.69
CA PHE A 332 23.72 -4.74 12.86
C PHE A 332 23.91 -5.47 11.53
N THR A 333 23.78 -4.76 10.41
CA THR A 333 23.98 -5.35 9.07
C THR A 333 24.86 -4.49 8.18
N VAL A 334 25.76 -5.14 7.43
CA VAL A 334 26.47 -4.53 6.29
C VAL A 334 25.90 -5.08 4.99
N LEU A 335 25.61 -4.20 4.03
CA LEU A 335 25.14 -4.54 2.69
C LEU A 335 26.27 -4.32 1.66
N ALA A 336 26.73 -5.38 1.02
CA ALA A 336 27.75 -5.34 -0.04
C ALA A 336 27.13 -5.17 -1.44
N ASP A 337 26.13 -4.29 -1.55
CA ASP A 337 25.44 -3.89 -2.78
C ASP A 337 24.71 -2.56 -2.52
N ASN A 338 24.46 -1.76 -3.55
CA ASN A 338 23.66 -0.56 -3.49
C ASN A 338 22.30 -0.66 -4.20
N TYR A 339 21.89 -1.84 -4.68
CA TYR A 339 20.52 -2.03 -5.17
C TYR A 339 19.50 -1.76 -4.06
N PHE A 340 18.58 -0.83 -4.31
CA PHE A 340 17.60 -0.30 -3.34
C PHE A 340 16.77 -1.37 -2.63
N GLY A 341 16.47 -2.48 -3.32
CA GLY A 341 15.70 -3.58 -2.73
C GLY A 341 16.36 -4.24 -1.52
N TYR A 342 17.71 -4.23 -1.40
CA TYR A 342 18.39 -4.72 -0.20
C TYR A 342 18.14 -3.79 0.99
N CYS A 343 18.14 -2.47 0.80
CA CYS A 343 17.86 -1.50 1.86
C CYS A 343 16.45 -1.70 2.42
N LYS A 344 15.44 -1.78 1.54
CA LYS A 344 14.05 -2.05 1.94
C LYS A 344 13.91 -3.35 2.73
N LYS A 345 14.48 -4.45 2.21
CA LYS A 345 14.36 -5.77 2.85
C LYS A 345 15.22 -5.91 4.10
N GLU A 346 16.22 -5.05 4.29
CA GLU A 346 16.97 -5.02 5.55
C GLU A 346 16.17 -4.34 6.66
N VAL A 347 15.44 -3.24 6.37
CA VAL A 347 14.46 -2.69 7.32
C VAL A 347 13.46 -3.76 7.73
N LYS A 348 12.90 -4.51 6.77
CA LYS A 348 12.02 -5.67 7.05
C LYS A 348 12.67 -6.68 8.02
N THR A 349 13.93 -7.05 7.76
CA THR A 349 14.67 -8.01 8.59
C THR A 349 14.82 -7.51 10.02
N GLN A 350 15.10 -6.22 10.21
CA GLN A 350 15.29 -5.64 11.53
C GLN A 350 13.96 -5.45 12.29
N ILE A 351 12.87 -5.10 11.60
CA ILE A 351 11.51 -5.10 12.18
C ILE A 351 11.17 -6.52 12.66
N SER A 352 11.43 -7.55 11.84
CA SER A 352 11.19 -8.94 12.19
C SER A 352 11.96 -9.38 13.43
N PHE A 353 13.24 -9.00 13.51
CA PHE A 353 14.05 -9.22 14.71
C PHE A 353 13.46 -8.54 15.96
N ALA A 354 13.06 -7.27 15.85
CA ALA A 354 12.45 -6.54 16.96
C ALA A 354 11.10 -7.13 17.39
N ALA A 355 10.26 -7.56 16.43
CA ALA A 355 8.98 -8.20 16.72
C ALA A 355 9.18 -9.53 17.47
N ASN A 356 10.16 -10.34 17.05
CA ASN A 356 10.48 -11.61 17.72
C ASN A 356 10.92 -11.42 19.19
N LEU A 357 11.70 -10.38 19.49
CA LEU A 357 12.14 -10.09 20.85
C LEU A 357 11.08 -9.36 21.68
N PHE A 358 10.22 -8.55 21.04
CA PHE A 358 9.12 -7.86 21.70
C PHE A 358 8.01 -8.83 22.17
N GLY A 359 7.78 -9.93 21.43
CA GLY A 359 6.98 -11.07 21.85
C GLY A 359 5.46 -10.97 21.65
N LEU A 360 4.90 -9.76 21.46
CA LEU A 360 3.46 -9.57 21.20
C LEU A 360 3.13 -9.31 19.73
N ALA A 361 4.15 -9.05 18.91
CA ALA A 361 3.97 -8.60 17.53
C ALA A 361 4.55 -9.61 16.54
N GLU A 362 4.03 -9.58 15.31
CA GLU A 362 4.57 -10.31 14.17
C GLU A 362 4.98 -9.32 13.08
N GLU A 363 6.07 -9.64 12.37
CA GLU A 363 6.41 -9.02 11.09
C GLU A 363 6.03 -10.00 9.99
N GLU A 364 5.28 -9.53 8.99
CA GLU A 364 4.71 -10.39 7.97
C GLU A 364 5.00 -9.90 6.56
N HIS A 365 5.27 -10.85 5.67
CA HIS A 365 5.26 -10.61 4.23
C HIS A 365 3.84 -10.84 3.70
N ALA A 366 3.01 -9.81 3.79
CA ALA A 366 1.58 -9.90 3.56
C ALA A 366 1.03 -8.71 2.79
N GLY A 367 0.06 -8.98 1.91
CA GLY A 367 -0.78 -7.96 1.29
C GLY A 367 -2.17 -7.98 1.90
N GLY A 368 -2.92 -6.88 1.80
CA GLY A 368 -4.19 -6.79 2.49
C GLY A 368 -5.05 -5.62 2.02
N ALA A 369 -6.36 -5.81 2.09
CA ALA A 369 -7.32 -4.79 1.71
C ALA A 369 -8.57 -4.84 2.59
N LEU A 370 -9.04 -3.68 3.01
CA LEU A 370 -10.38 -3.52 3.54
C LEU A 370 -11.34 -3.35 2.36
N THR A 371 -12.27 -4.29 2.22
CA THR A 371 -13.13 -4.39 1.04
C THR A 371 -14.59 -4.11 1.39
N PHE A 372 -15.21 -3.16 0.70
CA PHE A 372 -16.60 -2.76 0.90
C PHE A 372 -17.44 -3.24 -0.28
N PRO A 373 -18.40 -4.15 -0.08
CA PRO A 373 -19.32 -4.58 -1.13
C PRO A 373 -20.00 -3.41 -1.82
N ARG A 374 -20.19 -3.53 -3.14
CA ARG A 374 -20.87 -2.52 -3.95
C ARG A 374 -21.95 -3.12 -4.81
N HIS A 375 -23.00 -2.33 -5.03
CA HIS A 375 -24.22 -2.74 -5.66
C HIS A 375 -24.64 -1.76 -6.75
N ASN A 376 -25.10 -2.28 -7.88
CA ASN A 376 -25.72 -1.48 -8.92
C ASN A 376 -27.24 -1.45 -8.72
N HIS A 377 -27.77 -0.31 -8.30
CA HIS A 377 -29.21 -0.09 -8.12
C HIS A 377 -29.93 0.28 -9.41
N GLY A 378 -29.18 0.57 -10.49
CA GLY A 378 -29.76 1.00 -11.76
C GLY A 378 -30.24 2.44 -11.66
N GLU A 379 -31.54 2.65 -11.72
CA GLU A 379 -32.16 3.98 -11.85
C GLU A 379 -32.85 4.47 -10.57
N GLU A 380 -33.08 3.59 -9.59
CA GLU A 380 -33.81 3.95 -8.37
C GLU A 380 -33.24 3.26 -7.12
N PHE A 381 -33.18 3.98 -6.01
CA PHE A 381 -32.89 3.46 -4.66
C PHE A 381 -33.95 3.94 -3.66
N GLY A 382 -34.22 3.14 -2.62
CA GLY A 382 -35.14 3.50 -1.54
C GLY A 382 -36.59 3.01 -1.68
N ALA A 383 -36.98 2.37 -2.79
CA ALA A 383 -38.32 1.77 -2.95
C ALA A 383 -38.55 0.51 -2.10
N ASP A 384 -37.48 -0.08 -1.57
CA ASP A 384 -37.50 -1.34 -0.82
C ASP A 384 -37.59 -1.05 0.68
N SER A 385 -38.65 -1.53 1.33
CA SER A 385 -38.95 -1.25 2.75
C SER A 385 -37.85 -1.67 3.72
N ARG A 386 -36.94 -2.56 3.31
CA ARG A 386 -35.81 -3.02 4.13
C ARG A 386 -34.81 -1.93 4.52
N PHE A 387 -34.78 -0.81 3.80
CA PHE A 387 -33.93 0.32 4.13
C PHE A 387 -34.61 1.34 5.04
N HIS A 388 -35.94 1.24 5.22
CA HIS A 388 -36.71 2.19 6.04
C HIS A 388 -36.72 1.82 7.53
N ASP A 389 -36.70 0.52 7.85
CA ASP A 389 -36.76 0.02 9.24
C ASP A 389 -35.44 -0.62 9.66
N THR A 390 -34.42 0.21 9.85
CA THR A 390 -33.05 -0.24 10.16
C THR A 390 -32.64 -0.03 11.61
N GLY A 391 -33.48 0.66 12.40
CA GLY A 391 -33.18 1.07 13.77
C GLY A 391 -32.19 2.24 13.90
N TYR A 392 -31.78 2.86 12.78
CA TYR A 392 -30.92 4.05 12.75
C TYR A 392 -31.69 5.22 12.15
N SER A 393 -31.47 6.43 12.70
CA SER A 393 -32.07 7.68 12.20
C SER A 393 -31.00 8.74 11.92
N LEU A 394 -31.32 9.67 11.01
CA LEU A 394 -30.44 10.80 10.74
C LEU A 394 -30.21 11.66 12.00
N ALA A 395 -31.25 11.88 12.79
CA ALA A 395 -31.16 12.67 14.02
C ALA A 395 -30.17 12.07 15.02
N GLU A 396 -30.16 10.75 15.18
CA GLU A 396 -29.19 10.05 16.01
C GLU A 396 -27.77 10.19 15.45
N ALA A 397 -27.59 10.03 14.13
CA ALA A 397 -26.28 10.20 13.49
C ALA A 397 -25.73 11.61 13.73
N VAL A 398 -26.54 12.65 13.51
CA VAL A 398 -26.13 14.04 13.76
C VAL A 398 -25.82 14.29 15.22
N GLY A 399 -26.61 13.73 16.15
CA GLY A 399 -26.32 13.79 17.58
C GLY A 399 -24.97 13.16 17.96
N ARG A 400 -24.55 12.09 17.26
CA ARG A 400 -23.26 11.42 17.48
C ARG A 400 -22.07 12.16 16.86
N PHE A 401 -22.24 12.73 15.66
CA PHE A 401 -21.18 13.46 14.95
C PHE A 401 -21.04 14.92 15.40
N GLY A 402 -22.03 15.47 16.10
CA GLY A 402 -22.00 16.82 16.67
C GLY A 402 -21.70 17.89 15.61
N ASP A 403 -20.75 18.76 15.92
CA ASP A 403 -20.40 19.92 15.05
C ASP A 403 -19.80 19.53 13.70
N ALA A 404 -19.42 18.26 13.47
CA ALA A 404 -18.92 17.81 12.17
C ALA A 404 -20.00 17.87 11.08
N LEU A 405 -21.27 17.74 11.47
CA LEU A 405 -22.41 17.79 10.56
C LEU A 405 -23.20 19.08 10.76
N GLU A 406 -23.57 19.71 9.65
CA GLU A 406 -24.44 20.86 9.64
C GLU A 406 -25.87 20.40 9.31
N TRP A 407 -26.76 20.47 10.31
CA TRP A 407 -28.19 20.18 10.12
C TRP A 407 -28.86 21.25 9.24
N LYS A 408 -29.74 20.82 8.35
CA LYS A 408 -30.53 21.68 7.47
C LYS A 408 -32.02 21.56 7.81
N PRO A 409 -32.77 22.68 7.85
CA PRO A 409 -34.19 22.68 8.23
C PRO A 409 -35.07 21.72 7.43
N GLU A 410 -34.69 21.44 6.18
CA GLU A 410 -35.39 20.53 5.26
C GLU A 410 -35.23 19.04 5.63
N GLY A 411 -34.54 18.74 6.74
CA GLY A 411 -34.40 17.38 7.25
C GLY A 411 -33.27 16.61 6.58
N TYR A 412 -32.12 17.23 6.38
CA TYR A 412 -30.88 16.56 5.94
C TYR A 412 -29.67 17.19 6.63
N ALA A 413 -28.49 16.62 6.49
CA ALA A 413 -27.27 17.24 7.01
C ALA A 413 -26.12 17.19 6.00
N VAL A 414 -25.15 18.09 6.15
CA VAL A 414 -23.96 18.19 5.28
C VAL A 414 -22.71 18.09 6.13
N ASP A 415 -21.72 17.33 5.68
CA ASP A 415 -20.41 17.29 6.35
C ASP A 415 -19.67 18.62 6.14
N ARG A 416 -19.18 19.21 7.24
CA ARG A 416 -18.49 20.51 7.18
C ARG A 416 -17.09 20.43 6.56
N ARG A 417 -16.42 19.28 6.72
CA ARG A 417 -15.10 19.04 6.15
C ARG A 417 -15.21 18.61 4.69
N TYR A 418 -16.26 17.86 4.36
CA TYR A 418 -16.51 17.30 3.04
C TYR A 418 -17.92 17.65 2.53
N PRO A 419 -18.15 18.88 2.01
CA PRO A 419 -19.48 19.35 1.59
C PRO A 419 -20.17 18.54 0.47
N GLN A 420 -19.46 17.59 -0.13
CA GLN A 420 -20.00 16.61 -1.05
C GLN A 420 -20.74 15.45 -0.38
N LEU A 421 -20.53 15.22 0.93
CA LEU A 421 -21.22 14.21 1.71
C LEU A 421 -22.50 14.80 2.29
N ILE A 422 -23.63 14.27 1.82
CA ILE A 422 -24.98 14.69 2.21
C ILE A 422 -25.64 13.55 2.96
N TYR A 423 -25.97 13.75 4.24
CA TYR A 423 -26.67 12.78 5.07
C TYR A 423 -28.17 12.98 4.93
N VAL A 424 -28.87 11.90 4.56
CA VAL A 424 -30.29 11.90 4.20
C VAL A 424 -31.11 11.09 5.21
N GLN A 425 -32.43 11.27 5.19
CA GLN A 425 -33.35 10.53 6.07
C GLN A 425 -33.40 9.03 5.76
N GLU A 426 -33.82 8.24 6.74
CA GLU A 426 -34.06 6.79 6.60
C GLU A 426 -35.08 6.41 5.53
N ASN A 427 -36.04 7.30 5.24
CA ASN A 427 -37.08 7.10 4.23
C ASN A 427 -36.72 7.68 2.85
N VAL A 428 -35.44 7.94 2.58
CA VAL A 428 -34.97 8.54 1.34
C VAL A 428 -35.31 7.68 0.11
N ARG A 429 -35.69 8.37 -0.97
CA ARG A 429 -35.84 7.82 -2.31
C ARG A 429 -34.96 8.59 -3.28
N ILE A 430 -34.16 7.87 -4.06
CA ILE A 430 -33.27 8.45 -5.07
C ILE A 430 -33.72 7.95 -6.44
N ASP A 431 -34.07 8.88 -7.33
CA ASP A 431 -34.64 8.61 -8.66
C ASP A 431 -33.76 9.31 -9.71
N LEU A 432 -33.03 8.51 -10.49
CA LEU A 432 -32.09 8.97 -11.50
C LEU A 432 -32.79 9.61 -12.72
N PRO A 433 -33.84 9.02 -13.31
CA PRO A 433 -34.61 9.67 -14.38
C PRO A 433 -35.18 11.04 -14.00
N LYS A 434 -35.69 11.19 -12.77
CA LYS A 434 -36.21 12.47 -12.27
C LYS A 434 -35.13 13.41 -11.77
N GLN A 435 -33.91 12.90 -11.54
CA GLN A 435 -32.78 13.61 -10.95
C GLN A 435 -33.12 14.20 -9.57
N THR A 436 -33.73 13.38 -8.71
CA THR A 436 -34.19 13.81 -7.38
C THR A 436 -33.76 12.85 -6.27
N VAL A 437 -33.45 13.43 -5.12
CA VAL A 437 -33.33 12.74 -3.82
C VAL A 437 -34.42 13.29 -2.91
N SER A 438 -35.40 12.49 -2.52
CA SER A 438 -36.61 12.94 -1.83
C SER A 438 -36.93 12.14 -0.58
N TRP A 439 -37.56 12.76 0.41
CA TRP A 439 -37.99 12.13 1.66
C TRP A 439 -39.18 12.88 2.28
N GLU A 440 -39.83 12.27 3.26
CA GLU A 440 -40.82 12.94 4.10
C GLU A 440 -40.19 13.32 5.44
N TRP A 441 -40.37 14.57 5.86
CA TRP A 441 -39.90 15.11 7.13
C TRP A 441 -40.95 16.07 7.70
N GLU A 442 -41.30 15.92 8.99
CA GLU A 442 -42.34 16.73 9.66
C GLU A 442 -43.69 16.81 8.89
N GLY A 443 -44.06 15.72 8.21
CA GLY A 443 -45.30 15.65 7.42
C GLY A 443 -45.25 16.42 6.09
N GLN A 444 -44.09 16.96 5.71
CA GLN A 444 -43.85 17.62 4.43
C GLN A 444 -42.92 16.79 3.54
N HIS A 445 -43.13 16.88 2.23
CA HIS A 445 -42.28 16.23 1.24
C HIS A 445 -41.14 17.16 0.84
N HIS A 446 -39.90 16.73 1.05
CA HIS A 446 -38.69 17.47 0.70
C HIS A 446 -37.94 16.79 -0.44
N SER A 447 -37.16 17.55 -1.19
CA SER A 447 -36.32 17.01 -2.26
C SER A 447 -35.09 17.87 -2.56
N LEU A 448 -34.00 17.20 -2.88
CA LEU A 448 -32.78 17.78 -3.47
C LEU A 448 -32.63 17.34 -4.92
N HIS A 449 -31.87 18.11 -5.69
CA HIS A 449 -31.39 17.67 -6.99
C HIS A 449 -30.32 16.58 -6.81
N LEU A 450 -30.36 15.58 -7.67
CA LEU A 450 -29.39 14.49 -7.69
C LEU A 450 -28.16 14.91 -8.51
N GLU A 451 -26.98 14.94 -7.89
CA GLU A 451 -25.74 15.45 -8.50
C GLU A 451 -24.66 14.36 -8.61
N PRO A 452 -23.85 14.34 -9.70
CA PRO A 452 -22.76 13.36 -9.90
C PRO A 452 -21.66 13.36 -8.84
N ASP A 453 -21.31 14.52 -8.29
CA ASP A 453 -20.18 14.68 -7.38
C ASP A 453 -20.59 14.57 -5.90
N LYS A 454 -21.87 14.30 -5.63
CA LYS A 454 -22.42 14.16 -4.28
C LYS A 454 -22.53 12.68 -3.89
N VAL A 455 -22.32 12.43 -2.60
CA VAL A 455 -22.54 11.12 -1.98
C VAL A 455 -23.63 11.26 -0.94
N TYR A 456 -24.69 10.49 -1.09
CA TYR A 456 -25.84 10.49 -0.19
C TYR A 456 -25.66 9.38 0.85
N MET A 457 -25.50 9.77 2.12
CA MET A 457 -25.29 8.90 3.27
C MET A 457 -26.61 8.57 3.94
N HIS A 458 -27.01 7.31 3.85
CA HIS A 458 -28.10 6.77 4.64
C HIS A 458 -27.68 6.66 6.12
N PRO A 459 -28.59 6.75 7.11
CA PRO A 459 -28.25 6.66 8.53
C PRO A 459 -27.51 5.38 8.96
N THR A 460 -27.63 4.30 8.18
CA THR A 460 -26.86 3.06 8.39
C THR A 460 -25.39 3.15 7.98
N GLY A 461 -24.95 4.28 7.41
CA GLY A 461 -23.65 4.48 6.78
C GLY A 461 -23.57 4.00 5.32
N TYR A 462 -24.67 3.46 4.77
CA TYR A 462 -24.72 3.02 3.37
C TYR A 462 -24.60 4.21 2.42
N LYS A 463 -23.73 4.08 1.42
CA LYS A 463 -23.44 5.15 0.46
C LYS A 463 -24.21 4.97 -0.82
N VAL A 464 -24.84 6.03 -1.32
CA VAL A 464 -25.44 6.05 -2.66
C VAL A 464 -24.91 7.24 -3.45
N PHE A 465 -24.50 7.00 -4.70
CA PHE A 465 -24.02 8.05 -5.59
C PHE A 465 -24.22 7.69 -7.06
N MET A 466 -24.17 8.70 -7.92
CA MET A 466 -24.26 8.52 -9.37
C MET A 466 -22.91 8.12 -9.96
N GLN A 467 -22.91 7.16 -10.88
CA GLN A 467 -21.73 6.78 -11.64
C GLN A 467 -22.06 6.60 -13.12
N LYS A 468 -21.25 7.21 -14.00
CA LYS A 468 -21.33 6.95 -15.44
C LYS A 468 -20.85 5.53 -15.74
N PHE A 469 -21.59 4.80 -16.57
CA PHE A 469 -21.16 3.49 -17.02
C PHE A 469 -20.00 3.63 -18.02
N LYS A 470 -18.83 3.06 -17.71
CA LYS A 470 -17.63 3.23 -18.55
C LYS A 470 -17.81 2.75 -20.00
N ALA A 471 -18.59 1.70 -20.21
CA ALA A 471 -18.79 1.09 -21.53
C ALA A 471 -20.10 1.49 -22.22
N GLY A 472 -20.76 2.57 -21.79
CA GLY A 472 -21.96 3.06 -22.46
C GLY A 472 -22.38 4.45 -22.03
N PRO A 473 -23.41 5.04 -22.68
CA PRO A 473 -23.81 6.42 -22.40
C PRO A 473 -24.62 6.60 -21.12
N SER A 474 -25.04 5.51 -20.45
CA SER A 474 -25.94 5.58 -19.29
C SER A 474 -25.25 5.89 -17.97
N TRP A 475 -26.00 6.53 -17.09
CA TRP A 475 -25.69 6.64 -15.66
C TRP A 475 -26.40 5.56 -14.86
N ARG A 476 -25.93 5.33 -13.64
CA ARG A 476 -26.52 4.40 -12.68
C ARG A 476 -26.26 4.86 -11.25
N LEU A 477 -27.12 4.45 -10.33
CA LEU A 477 -26.93 4.58 -8.90
C LEU A 477 -26.08 3.42 -8.38
N ILE A 478 -25.00 3.75 -7.69
CA ILE A 478 -24.15 2.77 -7.02
C ILE A 478 -24.31 2.89 -5.52
N GLY A 479 -24.50 1.74 -4.89
CA GLY A 479 -24.50 1.58 -3.46
C GLY A 479 -23.18 1.01 -2.94
N THR A 480 -22.69 1.48 -1.80
CA THR A 480 -21.55 0.88 -1.07
C THR A 480 -21.94 0.58 0.37
N ASP A 481 -21.71 -0.64 0.82
CA ASP A 481 -21.96 -1.07 2.20
C ASP A 481 -21.07 -0.30 3.19
N ALA A 482 -21.60 0.00 4.37
CA ALA A 482 -20.88 0.72 5.42
C ALA A 482 -19.80 -0.13 6.10
N GLU A 483 -20.06 -1.44 6.20
CA GLU A 483 -19.19 -2.39 6.88
C GLU A 483 -18.42 -3.23 5.86
N GLY A 484 -17.09 -3.18 5.96
CA GLY A 484 -16.19 -3.89 5.06
C GLY A 484 -15.68 -5.20 5.65
N THR A 485 -15.09 -6.03 4.79
CA THR A 485 -14.32 -7.21 5.18
C THR A 485 -12.85 -6.93 4.98
N PHE A 486 -12.08 -7.01 6.06
CA PHE A 486 -10.63 -6.95 5.98
C PHE A 486 -10.07 -8.30 5.52
N CYS A 487 -9.47 -8.30 4.33
CA CYS A 487 -8.84 -9.47 3.74
C CYS A 487 -7.32 -9.36 3.90
N HIS A 488 -6.74 -10.29 4.66
CA HIS A 488 -5.30 -10.40 4.89
C HIS A 488 -4.74 -11.61 4.12
N LYS A 489 -3.64 -11.41 3.38
CA LYS A 489 -3.01 -12.43 2.51
C LYS A 489 -1.51 -12.57 2.82
N PRO A 490 -1.15 -13.34 3.86
CA PRO A 490 0.23 -13.55 4.28
C PRO A 490 0.93 -14.66 3.48
N CYS A 491 2.24 -14.82 3.72
CA CYS A 491 3.04 -15.99 3.35
C CYS A 491 2.90 -16.43 1.88
N THR A 492 2.73 -15.47 0.98
CA THR A 492 2.48 -15.74 -0.44
C THR A 492 3.79 -15.67 -1.22
N VAL A 493 4.17 -16.79 -1.85
CA VAL A 493 5.36 -16.86 -2.73
C VAL A 493 5.23 -15.92 -3.93
N SER A 494 6.37 -15.55 -4.53
CA SER A 494 6.37 -14.77 -5.78
C SER A 494 5.54 -15.47 -6.86
N GLY A 495 4.71 -14.72 -7.58
CA GLY A 495 3.72 -15.25 -8.52
C GLY A 495 2.40 -15.72 -7.90
N GLY A 496 2.31 -15.87 -6.57
CA GLY A 496 1.07 -16.21 -5.86
C GLY A 496 0.06 -15.05 -5.73
N GLY A 497 0.40 -13.88 -6.27
CA GLY A 497 -0.47 -12.71 -6.33
C GLY A 497 -0.77 -12.07 -4.98
N LYS A 498 0.25 -11.82 -4.15
CA LYS A 498 0.12 -11.13 -2.85
C LYS A 498 -0.63 -9.80 -3.00
N SER A 499 -0.13 -8.92 -3.86
CA SER A 499 -0.64 -7.57 -4.06
C SER A 499 -1.99 -7.52 -4.81
N GLU A 500 -2.34 -8.59 -5.54
CA GLU A 500 -3.62 -8.73 -6.26
C GLU A 500 -4.85 -8.63 -5.33
N ILE A 501 -4.69 -8.91 -4.03
CA ILE A 501 -5.79 -8.77 -3.05
C ILE A 501 -6.30 -7.32 -3.00
N SER A 502 -5.39 -6.35 -3.14
CA SER A 502 -5.68 -4.92 -3.09
C SER A 502 -5.87 -4.27 -4.47
N LYS A 503 -5.39 -4.91 -5.55
CA LYS A 503 -5.55 -4.41 -6.92
C LYS A 503 -7.02 -4.31 -7.32
N SER A 504 -7.35 -3.28 -8.11
CA SER A 504 -8.70 -3.16 -8.68
C SER A 504 -8.98 -4.29 -9.66
N ILE A 505 -10.12 -4.96 -9.50
CA ILE A 505 -10.61 -5.94 -10.48
C ILE A 505 -11.32 -5.26 -11.66
N GLU A 506 -11.56 -3.95 -11.60
CA GLU A 506 -12.33 -3.23 -12.62
C GLU A 506 -11.67 -3.29 -14.00
N SER A 507 -10.33 -3.23 -14.06
CA SER A 507 -9.58 -3.38 -15.32
C SER A 507 -9.68 -4.78 -15.93
N ALA A 508 -10.05 -5.79 -15.15
CA ALA A 508 -10.27 -7.16 -15.63
C ALA A 508 -11.70 -7.40 -16.15
N ILE A 509 -12.62 -6.44 -15.98
CA ILE A 509 -14.00 -6.57 -16.45
C ILE A 509 -14.07 -6.37 -17.96
N LEU A 510 -14.62 -7.37 -18.64
CA LEU A 510 -14.87 -7.37 -20.08
C LEU A 510 -16.30 -6.89 -20.35
N PHE A 511 -16.41 -5.81 -21.11
CA PHE A 511 -17.69 -5.29 -21.59
C PHE A 511 -17.98 -5.86 -22.97
N MET A 512 -18.95 -6.77 -23.04
CA MET A 512 -19.31 -7.47 -24.27
C MET A 512 -20.80 -7.30 -24.58
N PRO A 513 -21.24 -7.48 -25.83
CA PRO A 513 -22.66 -7.53 -26.15
C PRO A 513 -23.41 -8.55 -25.30
N PHE A 514 -24.67 -8.25 -24.99
CA PHE A 514 -25.56 -9.23 -24.38
C PHE A 514 -26.06 -10.17 -25.48
N PHE A 515 -25.77 -11.47 -25.36
CA PHE A 515 -26.17 -12.46 -26.35
C PHE A 515 -27.47 -13.17 -26.00
N VAL A 516 -28.32 -13.38 -27.00
CA VAL A 516 -29.51 -14.26 -27.00
C VAL A 516 -29.32 -15.38 -28.02
N ALA A 517 -29.93 -16.55 -27.78
CA ALA A 517 -29.83 -17.66 -28.71
C ALA A 517 -30.81 -17.47 -29.87
N ASP A 518 -32.10 -17.45 -29.53
CA ASP A 518 -33.21 -17.09 -30.40
C ASP A 518 -34.09 -16.11 -29.63
N LEU A 519 -34.30 -14.91 -30.16
CA LEU A 519 -34.98 -13.85 -29.42
C LEU A 519 -36.43 -14.22 -29.11
N GLU A 520 -37.18 -14.73 -30.09
CA GLU A 520 -38.60 -15.03 -29.91
C GLU A 520 -38.79 -16.17 -28.91
N GLU A 521 -38.03 -17.26 -29.07
CA GLU A 521 -38.11 -18.41 -28.16
C GLU A 521 -37.66 -18.04 -26.73
N ASP A 522 -36.57 -17.27 -26.61
CA ASP A 522 -36.07 -16.85 -25.31
C ASP A 522 -37.07 -15.89 -24.63
N LEU A 523 -37.72 -14.97 -25.36
CA LEU A 523 -38.72 -14.05 -24.82
C LEU A 523 -40.02 -14.76 -24.41
N ASP A 524 -40.45 -15.82 -25.10
CA ASP A 524 -41.60 -16.64 -24.69
C ASP A 524 -41.36 -17.30 -23.33
N ARG A 525 -40.14 -17.82 -23.13
CA ARG A 525 -39.73 -18.41 -21.84
C ARG A 525 -39.68 -17.35 -20.73
N VAL A 526 -39.26 -16.12 -21.04
CA VAL A 526 -39.28 -15.00 -20.07
C VAL A 526 -40.71 -14.61 -19.72
N ASP A 527 -41.61 -14.50 -20.69
CA ASP A 527 -43.01 -14.15 -20.47
C ASP A 527 -43.71 -15.16 -19.54
N ALA A 528 -43.45 -16.46 -19.74
CA ALA A 528 -43.94 -17.51 -18.84
C ALA A 528 -43.44 -17.34 -17.40
N ILE A 529 -42.20 -16.87 -17.21
CA ILE A 529 -41.66 -16.56 -15.88
C ILE A 529 -42.39 -15.34 -15.28
N PHE A 530 -42.58 -14.26 -16.04
CA PHE A 530 -43.26 -13.05 -15.53
C PHE A 530 -44.72 -13.29 -15.14
N LYS A 531 -45.41 -14.20 -15.83
CA LYS A 531 -46.81 -14.55 -15.57
C LYS A 531 -47.00 -15.63 -14.50
N ARG A 532 -45.94 -16.31 -14.05
CA ARG A 532 -46.03 -17.36 -13.03
C ARG A 532 -46.42 -16.77 -11.67
N ASP A 533 -47.37 -17.41 -10.98
CA ASP A 533 -47.61 -17.14 -9.55
C ASP A 533 -46.52 -17.81 -8.69
N TYR A 534 -45.94 -17.11 -7.74
CA TYR A 534 -44.85 -17.58 -6.87
C TYR A 534 -45.27 -17.79 -5.42
N ALA A 535 -46.57 -17.88 -5.14
CA ALA A 535 -47.08 -18.15 -3.79
C ALA A 535 -46.64 -19.53 -3.25
N ASP A 536 -46.38 -20.49 -4.14
CA ASP A 536 -45.98 -21.86 -3.82
C ASP A 536 -44.50 -22.04 -3.46
N ARG A 537 -43.66 -21.01 -3.67
CA ARG A 537 -42.19 -21.14 -3.67
C ARG A 537 -41.57 -21.58 -2.35
N VAL A 538 -42.10 -21.11 -1.21
CA VAL A 538 -41.52 -21.34 0.14
C VAL A 538 -42.18 -22.53 0.81
N HIS A 539 -41.45 -23.21 1.69
CA HIS A 539 -42.02 -24.26 2.54
C HIS A 539 -43.24 -23.76 3.32
N PRO A 540 -44.32 -24.55 3.45
CA PRO A 540 -45.52 -24.15 4.19
C PRO A 540 -45.24 -23.67 5.61
N GLU A 541 -44.24 -24.25 6.27
CA GLU A 541 -43.79 -23.90 7.63
C GLU A 541 -43.14 -22.52 7.74
N LEU A 542 -42.63 -21.99 6.62
CA LEU A 542 -41.98 -20.68 6.52
C LEU A 542 -42.89 -19.64 5.84
N ARG A 543 -44.14 -20.00 5.52
CA ARG A 543 -45.11 -19.09 4.90
C ARG A 543 -45.75 -18.20 5.95
N GLU A 544 -45.67 -16.89 5.74
CA GLU A 544 -46.51 -15.95 6.48
C GLU A 544 -48.00 -16.14 6.07
N PRO A 545 -48.94 -16.08 7.03
CA PRO A 545 -50.37 -16.04 6.72
C PRO A 545 -50.68 -14.88 5.76
N ASP A 546 -51.49 -15.13 4.73
CA ASP A 546 -51.92 -14.14 3.71
C ASP A 546 -50.84 -13.56 2.76
N HIS A 547 -49.65 -14.17 2.66
CA HIS A 547 -48.61 -13.68 1.76
C HIS A 547 -49.00 -13.80 0.26
N LYS A 548 -49.43 -12.69 -0.36
CA LYS A 548 -49.65 -12.60 -1.82
C LYS A 548 -48.33 -12.47 -2.58
N SER A 549 -48.16 -13.25 -3.65
CA SER A 549 -47.00 -13.12 -4.54
C SER A 549 -47.02 -11.77 -5.27
N ARG A 550 -45.91 -11.02 -5.20
CA ARG A 550 -45.72 -9.81 -6.01
C ARG A 550 -45.33 -10.22 -7.44
N SER A 551 -45.88 -9.56 -8.45
CA SER A 551 -45.42 -9.69 -9.84
C SER A 551 -43.91 -9.39 -9.96
N VAL A 552 -43.25 -9.95 -10.97
CA VAL A 552 -41.82 -9.73 -11.20
C VAL A 552 -41.53 -8.29 -11.60
N LEU A 553 -42.32 -7.73 -12.54
CA LEU A 553 -42.08 -6.41 -13.13
C LEU A 553 -42.53 -5.23 -12.26
N THR A 554 -43.30 -5.45 -11.19
CA THR A 554 -43.79 -4.37 -10.32
C THR A 554 -42.66 -3.48 -9.77
N PRO A 555 -42.80 -2.14 -9.76
CA PRO A 555 -41.80 -1.23 -9.18
C PRO A 555 -41.50 -1.50 -7.70
N LYS A 556 -42.48 -2.04 -6.96
CA LYS A 556 -42.35 -2.43 -5.55
C LYS A 556 -41.48 -3.68 -5.32
N ARG A 557 -40.83 -4.20 -6.38
CA ARG A 557 -39.93 -5.36 -6.31
C ARG A 557 -38.59 -4.99 -6.93
N SER A 558 -37.55 -4.98 -6.11
CA SER A 558 -36.18 -4.68 -6.53
C SER A 558 -35.60 -5.78 -7.43
N LEU A 559 -34.62 -5.43 -8.26
CA LEU A 559 -33.89 -6.39 -9.10
C LEU A 559 -33.24 -7.51 -8.25
N GLY A 560 -32.63 -7.15 -7.13
CA GLY A 560 -32.04 -8.12 -6.19
C GLY A 560 -33.07 -9.11 -5.64
N SER A 561 -34.31 -8.67 -5.37
CA SER A 561 -35.41 -9.57 -4.98
C SER A 561 -35.80 -10.55 -6.08
N VAL A 562 -35.77 -10.12 -7.35
CA VAL A 562 -36.01 -11.00 -8.51
C VAL A 562 -34.87 -12.00 -8.68
N ILE A 563 -33.61 -11.59 -8.46
CA ILE A 563 -32.47 -12.52 -8.45
C ILE A 563 -32.64 -13.56 -7.36
N LYS A 564 -33.01 -13.16 -6.12
CA LYS A 564 -33.30 -14.10 -5.02
C LYS A 564 -34.47 -15.04 -5.37
N LEU A 565 -35.52 -14.55 -6.03
CA LEU A 565 -36.65 -15.36 -6.46
C LEU A 565 -36.25 -16.49 -7.41
N LEU A 566 -35.30 -16.21 -8.31
CA LEU A 566 -34.87 -17.12 -9.37
C LEU A 566 -33.56 -17.87 -9.08
N THR A 567 -33.10 -17.80 -7.82
CA THR A 567 -31.91 -18.51 -7.31
C THR A 567 -32.37 -19.60 -6.34
N PRO A 568 -31.97 -20.87 -6.54
CA PRO A 568 -32.33 -21.95 -5.61
C PRO A 568 -31.97 -21.61 -4.16
N SER A 569 -32.85 -21.96 -3.22
CA SER A 569 -32.69 -21.68 -1.79
C SER A 569 -33.15 -22.87 -0.94
N ARG A 570 -32.57 -23.02 0.25
CA ARG A 570 -33.02 -24.01 1.25
C ARG A 570 -34.42 -23.71 1.80
N ASP A 571 -34.85 -22.44 1.72
CA ASP A 571 -36.18 -22.02 2.16
C ASP A 571 -37.28 -22.38 1.14
N TYR A 572 -36.89 -22.80 -0.07
CA TYR A 572 -37.80 -23.10 -1.16
C TYR A 572 -38.14 -24.58 -1.25
N THR A 573 -39.36 -24.87 -1.72
CA THR A 573 -39.80 -26.26 -1.91
C THR A 573 -38.90 -27.01 -2.92
N PRO A 574 -38.73 -28.33 -2.77
CA PRO A 574 -37.95 -29.13 -3.71
C PRO A 574 -38.43 -28.99 -5.17
N GLU A 575 -39.75 -28.92 -5.39
CA GLU A 575 -40.37 -28.77 -6.71
C GLU A 575 -40.02 -27.42 -7.33
N TYR A 576 -40.05 -26.35 -6.53
CA TYR A 576 -39.69 -25.02 -7.00
C TYR A 576 -38.19 -24.93 -7.32
N ASN A 577 -37.33 -25.53 -6.50
CA ASN A 577 -35.90 -25.60 -6.78
C ASN A 577 -35.59 -26.42 -8.05
N ALA A 578 -36.29 -27.53 -8.29
CA ALA A 578 -36.16 -28.31 -9.52
C ALA A 578 -36.60 -27.50 -10.76
N TRP A 579 -37.70 -26.76 -10.66
CA TRP A 579 -38.11 -25.82 -11.71
C TRP A 579 -37.07 -24.73 -11.94
N LEU A 580 -36.50 -24.14 -10.88
CA LEU A 580 -35.44 -23.14 -11.02
C LEU A 580 -34.19 -23.69 -11.71
N GLN A 581 -33.85 -24.97 -11.49
CA GLN A 581 -32.71 -25.62 -12.12
C GLN A 581 -32.94 -25.92 -13.61
N SER A 582 -34.20 -26.11 -14.02
CA SER A 582 -34.53 -26.36 -15.43
C SER A 582 -34.44 -25.09 -16.30
N ILE A 583 -34.52 -23.90 -15.69
CA ILE A 583 -34.41 -22.62 -16.41
C ILE A 583 -32.95 -22.36 -16.81
N PRO A 584 -32.61 -22.25 -18.11
CA PRO A 584 -31.26 -21.93 -18.54
C PRO A 584 -30.78 -20.57 -18.01
N ASN A 585 -29.49 -20.48 -17.67
CA ASN A 585 -28.91 -19.24 -17.13
C ASN A 585 -29.05 -18.03 -18.07
N ARG A 586 -29.07 -18.25 -19.39
CA ARG A 586 -29.33 -17.18 -20.38
C ARG A 586 -30.72 -16.57 -20.22
N ILE A 587 -31.74 -17.39 -19.91
CA ILE A 587 -33.13 -16.94 -19.72
C ILE A 587 -33.24 -16.14 -18.42
N LYS A 588 -32.67 -16.65 -17.31
CA LYS A 588 -32.61 -15.90 -16.04
C LYS A 588 -31.93 -14.55 -16.23
N SER A 589 -30.83 -14.55 -16.96
CA SER A 589 -30.10 -13.35 -17.35
C SER A 589 -30.94 -12.32 -18.10
N LEU A 590 -31.83 -12.79 -18.99
CA LEU A 590 -32.73 -11.95 -19.79
C LEU A 590 -33.87 -11.38 -18.91
N VAL A 591 -34.46 -12.20 -18.02
CA VAL A 591 -35.41 -11.74 -17.00
C VAL A 591 -34.83 -10.58 -16.19
N PHE A 592 -33.60 -10.72 -15.68
CA PHE A 592 -32.95 -9.68 -14.89
C PHE A 592 -32.67 -8.40 -15.68
N LEU A 593 -32.31 -8.54 -16.95
CA LEU A 593 -32.06 -7.41 -17.84
C LEU A 593 -33.36 -6.65 -18.13
N ILE A 594 -34.43 -7.35 -18.49
CA ILE A 594 -35.73 -6.75 -18.75
C ILE A 594 -36.25 -6.08 -17.49
N LYS A 595 -36.17 -6.74 -16.32
CA LYS A 595 -36.56 -6.14 -15.04
C LYS A 595 -35.83 -4.82 -14.76
N ARG A 596 -34.55 -4.72 -15.14
CA ARG A 596 -33.73 -3.53 -14.93
C ARG A 596 -34.18 -2.35 -15.80
N PHE A 597 -34.56 -2.59 -17.05
CA PHE A 597 -34.94 -1.54 -17.99
C PHE A 597 -36.45 -1.30 -18.06
N TYR A 598 -37.26 -2.19 -17.47
CA TYR A 598 -38.71 -2.09 -17.50
C TYR A 598 -39.18 -0.75 -16.96
N ARG A 599 -39.99 -0.07 -17.76
CA ARG A 599 -40.71 1.13 -17.35
C ARG A 599 -42.19 0.82 -17.23
N THR A 600 -42.84 1.44 -16.26
CA THR A 600 -44.26 1.20 -15.97
C THR A 600 -45.19 1.58 -17.12
N ASP A 601 -44.78 2.53 -17.97
CA ASP A 601 -45.53 2.95 -19.15
C ASP A 601 -45.53 1.90 -20.28
N TRP A 602 -44.63 0.91 -20.24
CA TRP A 602 -44.63 -0.20 -21.20
C TRP A 602 -45.78 -1.18 -20.95
N GLY A 603 -46.28 -1.28 -19.71
CA GLY A 603 -47.35 -2.21 -19.35
C GLY A 603 -46.99 -3.65 -19.73
N ASP A 604 -47.88 -4.30 -20.48
CA ASP A 604 -47.69 -5.66 -21.00
C ASP A 604 -46.92 -5.70 -22.35
N ASP A 605 -46.70 -4.55 -23.01
CA ASP A 605 -45.97 -4.43 -24.29
C ASP A 605 -44.45 -4.25 -24.09
N TRP A 606 -43.89 -4.78 -23.00
CA TRP A 606 -42.45 -4.70 -22.75
C TRP A 606 -41.62 -5.40 -23.84
N ARG A 607 -42.22 -6.34 -24.57
CA ARG A 607 -41.54 -7.17 -25.58
C ARG A 607 -41.11 -6.37 -26.80
N SER A 608 -41.94 -5.43 -27.27
CA SER A 608 -41.70 -4.63 -28.49
C SER A 608 -40.44 -3.75 -28.39
N HIS A 609 -39.96 -3.50 -27.18
CA HIS A 609 -38.76 -2.70 -26.91
C HIS A 609 -37.45 -3.48 -27.08
N PHE A 610 -37.47 -4.81 -27.19
CA PHE A 610 -36.27 -5.63 -27.34
C PHE A 610 -36.18 -6.20 -28.75
N CYS A 611 -35.02 -6.05 -29.39
CA CYS A 611 -34.80 -6.52 -30.76
C CYS A 611 -33.38 -7.03 -30.99
N VAL A 612 -33.16 -7.64 -32.15
CA VAL A 612 -31.85 -8.01 -32.70
C VAL A 612 -31.75 -7.47 -34.12
N ASP A 613 -30.53 -7.22 -34.60
CA ASP A 613 -30.31 -6.89 -36.01
C ASP A 613 -30.54 -8.10 -36.90
N TYR A 614 -30.86 -7.88 -38.17
CA TYR A 614 -30.77 -8.90 -39.21
C TYR A 614 -29.47 -8.72 -39.99
N ILE A 615 -28.58 -9.70 -39.90
CA ILE A 615 -27.29 -9.69 -40.60
C ILE A 615 -27.34 -10.75 -41.68
N ASN A 616 -27.19 -10.32 -42.95
CA ASN A 616 -27.28 -11.19 -44.12
C ASN A 616 -28.58 -12.03 -44.18
N GLY A 617 -29.70 -11.48 -43.72
CA GLY A 617 -31.01 -12.15 -43.74
C GLY A 617 -31.29 -13.07 -42.55
N HIS A 618 -30.36 -13.18 -41.60
CA HIS A 618 -30.54 -13.99 -40.39
C HIS A 618 -30.58 -13.10 -39.13
N PRO A 619 -31.44 -13.43 -38.14
CA PRO A 619 -31.43 -12.72 -36.86
C PRO A 619 -30.06 -12.88 -36.19
N ALA A 620 -29.49 -11.77 -35.78
CA ALA A 620 -28.25 -11.73 -35.01
C ALA A 620 -28.51 -12.13 -33.55
N HIS A 621 -27.43 -12.32 -32.80
CA HIS A 621 -27.49 -12.72 -31.40
C HIS A 621 -27.32 -11.56 -30.41
N GLU A 622 -26.98 -10.36 -30.87
CA GLU A 622 -26.77 -9.19 -30.00
C GLU A 622 -28.09 -8.52 -29.66
N LEU A 623 -28.47 -8.56 -28.38
CA LEU A 623 -29.70 -7.97 -27.88
C LEU A 623 -29.59 -6.44 -27.82
N LYS A 624 -30.64 -5.77 -28.31
CA LYS A 624 -30.83 -4.33 -28.22
C LYS A 624 -32.08 -3.98 -27.43
N LEU A 625 -32.05 -2.79 -26.85
CA LEU A 625 -33.22 -2.08 -26.35
C LEU A 625 -33.49 -0.94 -27.32
N VAL A 626 -34.52 -1.07 -28.16
CA VAL A 626 -34.78 -0.19 -29.31
C VAL A 626 -33.50 -0.09 -30.15
N ASP A 627 -32.90 1.08 -30.32
CA ASP A 627 -31.67 1.25 -31.11
C ASP A 627 -30.38 1.05 -30.30
N ARG A 628 -30.48 0.83 -28.99
CA ARG A 628 -29.35 0.78 -28.08
C ARG A 628 -28.86 -0.66 -27.87
N ARG A 629 -27.59 -0.91 -28.23
CA ARG A 629 -26.91 -2.17 -27.87
C ARG A 629 -26.79 -2.33 -26.36
N LEU A 630 -27.18 -3.49 -25.85
CA LEU A 630 -27.06 -3.82 -24.43
C LEU A 630 -25.70 -4.47 -24.16
N VAL A 631 -25.00 -3.96 -23.16
CA VAL A 631 -23.66 -4.40 -22.77
C VAL A 631 -23.74 -5.15 -21.45
N ALA A 632 -23.13 -6.34 -21.42
CA ALA A 632 -22.95 -7.15 -20.23
C ALA A 632 -21.53 -6.98 -19.68
N SER A 633 -21.41 -6.94 -18.35
CA SER A 633 -20.13 -7.05 -17.66
C SER A 633 -19.78 -8.53 -17.48
N ASN A 634 -18.55 -8.91 -17.82
CA ASN A 634 -18.09 -10.28 -17.72
C ASN A 634 -16.68 -10.33 -17.12
N LEU A 635 -16.30 -11.49 -16.61
CA LEU A 635 -14.95 -11.74 -16.10
C LEU A 635 -14.39 -13.00 -16.76
N ARG A 636 -13.11 -12.95 -17.13
CA ARG A 636 -12.38 -14.15 -17.56
C ARG A 636 -11.99 -14.97 -16.34
N VAL A 637 -12.30 -16.25 -16.33
CA VAL A 637 -11.94 -17.20 -15.27
C VAL A 637 -11.20 -18.38 -15.88
N GLY A 638 -9.91 -18.18 -16.12
CA GLY A 638 -9.03 -19.16 -16.76
C GLY A 638 -9.26 -19.31 -18.26
N PHE A 639 -8.75 -20.42 -18.80
CA PHE A 639 -8.75 -20.76 -20.22
C PHE A 639 -9.29 -22.18 -20.41
N GLU A 640 -9.89 -22.44 -21.57
CA GLU A 640 -10.18 -23.80 -22.03
C GLU A 640 -8.89 -24.52 -22.46
N THR A 641 -8.96 -25.84 -22.65
CA THR A 641 -7.80 -26.66 -23.06
C THR A 641 -7.19 -26.24 -24.39
N ASN A 642 -7.97 -25.61 -25.27
CA ASN A 642 -7.52 -25.05 -26.54
C ASN A 642 -7.01 -23.60 -26.44
N GLY A 643 -6.90 -23.04 -25.23
CA GLY A 643 -6.45 -21.67 -24.99
C GLY A 643 -7.54 -20.60 -25.15
N ALA A 644 -8.79 -20.97 -25.47
CA ALA A 644 -9.90 -20.02 -25.54
C ALA A 644 -10.23 -19.44 -24.15
N TRP A 645 -10.70 -18.20 -24.11
CA TRP A 645 -11.07 -17.55 -22.85
C TRP A 645 -12.34 -18.15 -22.28
N ARG A 646 -12.33 -18.47 -20.98
CA ARG A 646 -13.54 -18.86 -20.25
C ARG A 646 -14.15 -17.61 -19.63
N VAL A 647 -15.20 -17.10 -20.26
CA VAL A 647 -15.78 -15.81 -19.88
C VAL A 647 -17.16 -16.00 -19.25
N PHE A 648 -17.34 -15.45 -18.06
CA PHE A 648 -18.57 -15.58 -17.27
C PHE A 648 -19.19 -14.22 -17.04
N LYS A 649 -20.50 -14.15 -17.27
CA LYS A 649 -21.28 -12.94 -17.04
C LYS A 649 -21.42 -12.65 -15.55
N LEU A 650 -21.13 -11.42 -15.17
CA LEU A 650 -21.37 -10.92 -13.81
C LEU A 650 -22.85 -10.61 -13.62
N ARG A 651 -23.32 -10.66 -12.36
CA ARG A 651 -24.70 -10.26 -12.05
C ARG A 651 -24.94 -8.80 -12.44
N GLN A 652 -26.18 -8.49 -12.83
CA GLN A 652 -26.57 -7.13 -13.23
C GLN A 652 -26.44 -6.10 -12.10
N ASP A 653 -26.55 -6.55 -10.85
CA ASP A 653 -26.44 -5.75 -9.64
C ASP A 653 -25.02 -5.78 -9.02
N PHE A 654 -24.05 -6.43 -9.65
CA PHE A 654 -22.67 -6.50 -9.16
C PHE A 654 -21.85 -5.28 -9.60
N ILE A 655 -21.09 -4.74 -8.65
CA ILE A 655 -20.02 -3.76 -8.86
C ILE A 655 -18.78 -4.24 -8.10
N PRO A 656 -17.56 -4.10 -8.65
CA PRO A 656 -16.34 -4.32 -7.89
C PRO A 656 -16.39 -3.65 -6.52
N ALA A 657 -16.05 -4.41 -5.48
CA ALA A 657 -15.93 -3.86 -4.13
C ALA A 657 -14.96 -2.66 -4.16
N GLU A 658 -15.27 -1.64 -3.38
CA GLU A 658 -14.32 -0.58 -3.09
C GLU A 658 -13.28 -1.13 -2.12
N LYS A 659 -12.00 -0.91 -2.44
CA LYS A 659 -10.89 -1.46 -1.66
C LYS A 659 -10.04 -0.31 -1.14
N ALA A 660 -9.78 -0.31 0.15
CA ALA A 660 -8.68 0.43 0.75
C ALA A 660 -7.53 -0.55 0.96
N GLN A 661 -6.37 -0.29 0.36
CA GLN A 661 -5.17 -1.09 0.62
C GLN A 661 -4.71 -0.85 2.06
N MET A 662 -4.57 -1.92 2.82
CA MET A 662 -4.17 -1.86 4.24
C MET A 662 -2.77 -2.42 4.46
N GLU A 663 -2.29 -3.26 3.53
CA GLU A 663 -0.97 -3.90 3.58
C GLU A 663 -0.50 -4.17 2.14
N ASP A 664 0.82 -4.24 1.94
CA ASP A 664 1.38 -4.73 0.69
C ASP A 664 2.52 -5.72 0.91
N ASP A 665 3.64 -5.34 1.55
CA ASP A 665 4.86 -6.17 1.59
C ASP A 665 5.56 -6.27 2.96
N ILE A 666 5.56 -5.21 3.76
CA ILE A 666 6.07 -5.20 5.14
C ILE A 666 4.95 -4.82 6.10
N THR A 667 4.42 -5.81 6.82
CA THR A 667 3.30 -5.62 7.77
C THR A 667 3.77 -5.88 9.19
N ALA A 668 3.44 -4.98 10.11
CA ALA A 668 3.45 -5.25 11.55
C ALA A 668 2.04 -5.67 12.00
N SER A 669 1.93 -6.67 12.87
CA SER A 669 0.63 -7.12 13.37
C SER A 669 0.65 -7.54 14.84
N ILE A 670 -0.54 -7.56 15.45
CA ILE A 670 -0.75 -7.95 16.85
C ILE A 670 -2.05 -8.76 16.98
N LEU A 671 -2.03 -9.76 17.87
CA LEU A 671 -3.22 -10.49 18.30
C LEU A 671 -3.81 -9.87 19.56
N VAL A 672 -5.10 -9.53 19.53
CA VAL A 672 -5.79 -8.82 20.62
C VAL A 672 -7.01 -9.63 21.06
N PRO A 673 -7.23 -9.85 22.37
CA PRO A 673 -8.46 -10.43 22.87
C PRO A 673 -9.66 -9.55 22.50
N SER A 674 -10.71 -10.15 21.94
CA SER A 674 -11.87 -9.41 21.42
C SER A 674 -12.58 -8.57 22.50
N GLU A 675 -12.56 -9.01 23.75
CA GLU A 675 -13.13 -8.30 24.90
C GLU A 675 -12.44 -6.95 25.21
N ARG A 676 -11.23 -6.73 24.68
CA ARG A 676 -10.50 -5.45 24.82
C ARG A 676 -10.93 -4.42 23.78
N LEU A 677 -11.80 -4.77 22.83
CA LEU A 677 -12.21 -3.91 21.72
C LEU A 677 -13.67 -3.48 21.88
N ALA A 678 -13.90 -2.17 22.00
CA ALA A 678 -15.22 -1.62 22.31
C ALA A 678 -16.24 -1.71 21.14
N TYR A 679 -15.77 -1.78 19.90
CA TYR A 679 -16.60 -1.64 18.69
C TYR A 679 -16.45 -2.79 17.70
N LEU A 680 -16.11 -3.97 18.19
CA LEU A 680 -16.03 -5.15 17.34
C LEU A 680 -17.42 -5.53 16.82
N ASN A 681 -17.51 -5.96 15.56
CA ASN A 681 -18.76 -6.46 15.00
C ASN A 681 -19.28 -7.61 15.86
N LYS A 682 -20.52 -7.49 16.37
CA LYS A 682 -21.16 -8.51 17.21
C LYS A 682 -21.32 -9.88 16.53
N LYS A 683 -21.30 -9.92 15.19
CA LYS A 683 -21.31 -11.16 14.41
C LYS A 683 -19.96 -11.89 14.44
N LEU A 684 -18.88 -11.20 14.83
CA LEU A 684 -17.54 -11.78 14.94
C LEU A 684 -17.37 -12.42 16.31
N GLU A 685 -17.89 -13.65 16.45
CA GLU A 685 -17.75 -14.47 17.66
C GLU A 685 -16.38 -15.18 17.70
N ARG A 686 -15.30 -14.40 17.78
CA ARG A 686 -13.93 -14.91 17.93
C ARG A 686 -13.33 -14.43 19.24
N PRO A 687 -12.55 -15.26 19.96
CA PRO A 687 -11.93 -14.85 21.23
C PRO A 687 -10.78 -13.86 21.03
N VAL A 688 -10.14 -13.89 19.86
CA VAL A 688 -8.99 -13.07 19.49
C VAL A 688 -9.15 -12.59 18.06
N VAL A 689 -8.70 -11.37 17.79
CA VAL A 689 -8.62 -10.79 16.45
C VAL A 689 -7.21 -10.32 16.15
N LYS A 690 -6.87 -10.26 14.86
CA LYS A 690 -5.59 -9.76 14.38
C LYS A 690 -5.76 -8.35 13.84
N LEU A 691 -4.92 -7.43 14.28
CA LEU A 691 -4.83 -6.07 13.76
C LEU A 691 -3.49 -5.91 13.06
N THR A 692 -3.46 -5.17 11.96
CA THR A 692 -2.27 -4.99 11.12
C THR A 692 -1.98 -3.51 10.88
N HIS A 693 -0.74 -3.24 10.50
CA HIS A 693 -0.26 -1.92 10.10
C HIS A 693 0.77 -2.10 8.99
N ASN A 694 0.59 -1.41 7.86
CA ASN A 694 1.61 -1.34 6.81
C ASN A 694 2.77 -0.47 7.29
N CYS A 695 3.98 -1.00 7.31
CA CYS A 695 5.16 -0.25 7.75
C CYS A 695 5.70 0.72 6.68
N GLU A 696 5.11 0.71 5.47
CA GLU A 696 5.59 1.44 4.30
C GLU A 696 4.63 2.55 3.88
N TYR A 697 5.14 3.78 3.73
CA TYR A 697 4.39 4.93 3.20
C TYR A 697 4.44 5.02 1.67
N ARG A 698 5.45 4.43 1.04
CA ARG A 698 5.59 4.29 -0.42
C ARG A 698 5.95 2.86 -0.77
N LEU A 699 5.39 2.35 -1.86
CA LEU A 699 5.55 0.95 -2.26
C LEU A 699 6.53 0.82 -3.42
N PHE A 700 7.55 -0.02 -3.25
CA PHE A 700 8.53 -0.31 -4.30
C PHE A 700 7.96 -1.32 -5.31
N GLN A 701 7.14 -0.82 -6.24
CA GLN A 701 6.44 -1.61 -7.24
C GLN A 701 7.37 -2.08 -8.37
N ARG A 702 6.99 -3.20 -9.01
CA ARG A 702 7.60 -3.69 -10.26
C ARG A 702 6.50 -3.90 -11.31
N PRO A 703 6.21 -2.89 -12.15
CA PRO A 703 5.07 -2.94 -13.06
C PRO A 703 5.39 -3.74 -14.33
N ASP A 704 5.39 -5.07 -14.20
CA ASP A 704 5.77 -5.99 -15.27
C ASP A 704 4.92 -5.80 -16.55
N GLU A 705 3.64 -5.42 -16.41
CA GLU A 705 2.70 -5.21 -17.53
C GLU A 705 2.83 -3.84 -18.22
N ALA A 706 3.43 -2.84 -17.57
CA ALA A 706 3.56 -1.49 -18.13
C ALA A 706 4.52 -1.39 -19.31
N VAL A 707 5.27 -2.47 -19.60
CA VAL A 707 6.01 -2.61 -20.86
C VAL A 707 5.07 -2.61 -22.07
N HIS A 708 3.82 -3.02 -21.89
CA HIS A 708 2.78 -3.02 -22.91
C HIS A 708 1.90 -1.76 -22.77
N ARG A 709 2.04 -0.82 -23.70
CA ARG A 709 1.31 0.46 -23.68
C ARG A 709 -0.20 0.26 -23.55
N GLY A 710 -0.81 0.99 -22.63
CA GLY A 710 -2.23 0.98 -22.32
C GLY A 710 -2.71 -0.20 -21.46
N MET A 711 -1.83 -1.16 -21.12
CA MET A 711 -2.22 -2.33 -20.33
C MET A 711 -2.25 -2.07 -18.82
N ASP A 712 -1.41 -1.15 -18.33
CA ASP A 712 -1.37 -0.77 -16.92
C ASP A 712 -1.62 0.74 -16.74
N PRO A 713 -2.89 1.19 -16.79
CA PRO A 713 -3.23 2.60 -16.68
C PRO A 713 -2.90 3.20 -15.31
N GLN A 714 -2.78 2.37 -14.25
CA GLN A 714 -2.38 2.86 -12.93
C GLN A 714 -0.91 3.27 -12.96
N THR A 715 -0.03 2.38 -13.41
CA THR A 715 1.40 2.69 -13.57
C THR A 715 1.62 3.86 -14.52
N GLU A 716 0.92 3.90 -15.66
CA GLU A 716 1.05 5.01 -16.61
C GLU A 716 0.62 6.34 -16.00
N SER A 717 -0.45 6.36 -15.19
CA SER A 717 -0.85 7.54 -14.44
C SER A 717 0.21 7.96 -13.43
N ASP A 718 0.70 7.02 -12.61
CA ASP A 718 1.67 7.30 -11.54
C ASP A 718 3.01 7.80 -12.12
N LEU A 719 3.49 7.21 -13.22
CA LEU A 719 4.72 7.62 -13.92
C LEU A 719 4.53 8.81 -14.88
N SER A 720 3.35 9.40 -14.94
CA SER A 720 3.12 10.63 -15.72
C SER A 720 3.15 11.91 -14.88
N LEU A 721 3.17 11.76 -13.54
CA LEU A 721 3.11 12.87 -12.59
C LEU A 721 4.48 13.09 -11.89
N PRO A 722 4.78 14.30 -11.39
CA PRO A 722 5.99 14.62 -10.62
C PRO A 722 6.05 14.09 -9.17
#